data_AF-A0A550CA12-F1
#
_entry.id   AF-A0A550CA12-F1
#
_cell.length_a   1.000
_cell.length_b   1.000
_cell.length_c   1.000
_cell.angle_alpha   90.00
_cell.angle_beta   90.00
_cell.angle_gamma   90.00
#
_symmetry.space_group_name_H-M   'P 1'
#
loop_
_entity.id
_entity.type
_entity.pdbx_description
1 polymer ?
#
loop_
_entity_poly.entity_id
_entity_poly.type
_entity_poly.pdbx_seq_one_letter_code
_entity_poly.pdbx_strand_id
1 'polypeptide(L)'
;MRQGSHPGPGMLPPLVADELHYGEHTLFSVIANLPPSAAPEPAESTSSSPPRRTSPAPPSITVSSADEVRMAVPHPNAYYCPRENGWVILSWKNSSVAPPLARSFKSDYPLPRQDYRRSTTDCVGDKKDVFEPLNTTHHFHRYQNAIDSRKLTPPLLRDWWERDAERQRKRDGAVLPDDFDPKKLTAGDIDGTEDGDDGRLFDLYICCQCQLYIVASNTIPGVIPRDVWDEFIKEKTSNPPPGFTARQSAHQAIETILLAIENHIYKGKHKPLRTDGSAFQKKLGYGPVVKELFTLMGFTQAESKSEVQLRPPEIDPSVPQGKINRQRLLRAWVEISAWLCNFRKLYRALFFHAKGIGPLTVNLADALDNKKNYSIHVQLEGAREMYQTAIGAHVDQIPRGLLSQKMVQAQGMLEADVWPSLGLTPSTYSPDLLAFGYLAQCRCDPANTMKYFTYFSSIQQLMASLGESVPPKLSELAIIEASRNRFTKTDFELACHNLGFGADGFLGLEYDDDIDDEFVANAFRERVKEAVRDAAGGAQKLRDAKEAFRMVAEARGSVTLHRLWEESKSMMTAEKAYMSLEIPADTEDEMVITVFNMRLEERPHEIDRMREAMQIIAEVRDSERLRQFALTGRDPGYVRAPIRPDLPRGLNQLSNTCYLNSLLQYFYTIKDLREAVRPMFQADAKILKDDKMSDDELKKHRVGGRLVTRREIVRSRKFISQLASLFHQLEHDNDPSITPTIELAKLALVTSKDEEEDEVERGGTASSNDTDATLVDDVTSPGVRHSSPVDGMRSPGGTVLGKRPRKLVRGSTATAMDEDTPVREEDGYVMVPSPPTSPRHARKTSATLEAKDKDGDVSMRTATPQVETKPAAFEAVAPRDDEMMFGRQHDVAECMDNCMFQIETALLRFDGSNGPESSQDIDKTSVVKRLFYGKLRQRIVASPGSDPAASRSSIHEKEDLFSHLPVNVTEDGTDIYDGLSGYFYDTVEFEGKKSRMEVELVDMPPLLQVQLQRVQFNRETLQPFKNQAYVKFGETVYMDRYLDSSDPQKKMRSRAIQHDLTACRDRLRLLQQGKGGMPYHASLGSTVNFLSRQQGIELPEADTEFMGALQAEQGYVQLEMESLQKQIVAMKTELESIWAEDKEAAYELTSVFIHRGTSPSWGHYFFYSRNLPAHPEQWFKYNDSDVTVVDRSEVFADTTGDTANPYLLVFARKGCEVVDTVKRAV
;
A
#
# COMPACT_ATOMS: atom_id res chain seq x y z
N MET A 1 29.11 5.40 -6.29
CA MET A 1 30.59 5.30 -6.04
C MET A 1 31.31 5.30 -7.40
N ARG A 2 32.62 5.62 -7.50
CA ARG A 2 33.32 5.53 -8.81
C ARG A 2 33.63 4.07 -9.16
N GLN A 3 33.08 3.58 -10.27
CA GLN A 3 33.55 2.38 -10.96
C GLN A 3 35.03 2.55 -11.36
N GLY A 4 35.79 1.45 -11.47
CA GLY A 4 37.18 1.46 -11.95
C GLY A 4 38.29 1.72 -10.91
N SER A 5 38.02 1.64 -9.60
CA SER A 5 39.06 1.80 -8.54
C SER A 5 39.34 0.54 -7.69
N HIS A 6 38.59 -0.54 -7.93
CA HIS A 6 38.66 -1.83 -7.23
C HIS A 6 38.70 -2.99 -8.25
N PRO A 7 39.29 -4.16 -7.92
CA PRO A 7 39.62 -5.19 -8.91
C PRO A 7 38.44 -6.04 -9.42
N GLY A 8 37.21 -5.80 -8.96
CA GLY A 8 36.03 -6.51 -9.42
C GLY A 8 35.76 -7.81 -8.65
N PRO A 9 34.88 -8.69 -9.16
CA PRO A 9 34.57 -9.96 -8.53
C PRO A 9 35.84 -10.81 -8.37
N GLY A 10 35.91 -11.55 -7.27
CA GLY A 10 36.99 -12.49 -6.96
C GLY A 10 36.51 -13.89 -6.63
N MET A 11 37.47 -14.76 -6.31
CA MET A 11 37.28 -16.19 -6.09
C MET A 11 38.21 -16.70 -4.99
N LEU A 12 37.72 -17.65 -4.19
CA LEU A 12 38.54 -18.39 -3.23
C LEU A 12 39.28 -19.54 -3.92
N PRO A 13 40.39 -20.05 -3.35
CA PRO A 13 41.23 -21.04 -4.02
C PRO A 13 40.53 -22.29 -4.56
N PRO A 14 39.49 -22.86 -3.93
CA PRO A 14 38.82 -24.03 -4.48
C PRO A 14 38.06 -23.76 -5.78
N LEU A 15 37.42 -22.60 -5.90
CA LEU A 15 36.73 -22.21 -7.14
C LEU A 15 37.75 -21.96 -8.26
N VAL A 16 38.90 -21.34 -7.93
CA VAL A 16 40.04 -21.24 -8.87
C VAL A 16 40.58 -22.62 -9.25
N ALA A 17 40.67 -23.57 -8.31
CA ALA A 17 41.12 -24.94 -8.60
C ALA A 17 40.17 -25.68 -9.55
N ASP A 18 38.88 -25.42 -9.49
CA ASP A 18 37.86 -26.03 -10.33
C ASP A 18 37.73 -25.30 -11.70
N GLU A 19 37.93 -23.98 -11.79
CA GLU A 19 38.11 -23.27 -13.08
C GLU A 19 39.36 -23.76 -13.83
N LEU A 20 40.49 -23.90 -13.14
CA LEU A 20 41.75 -24.39 -13.71
C LEU A 20 41.72 -25.88 -14.08
N HIS A 21 40.78 -26.64 -13.52
CA HIS A 21 40.67 -28.08 -13.71
C HIS A 21 39.21 -28.50 -13.50
N TYR A 22 38.39 -28.34 -14.54
CA TYR A 22 37.07 -28.98 -14.63
C TYR A 22 37.20 -30.46 -14.24
N GLY A 23 36.29 -30.96 -13.40
CA GLY A 23 36.48 -32.20 -12.62
C GLY A 23 36.80 -33.49 -13.41
N GLU A 24 36.58 -33.48 -14.72
CA GLU A 24 36.86 -34.59 -15.65
C GLU A 24 38.27 -34.55 -16.29
N HIS A 25 39.06 -33.47 -16.10
CA HIS A 25 40.30 -33.19 -16.85
C HIS A 25 41.59 -33.41 -16.04
N THR A 26 41.85 -34.65 -15.60
CA THR A 26 43.08 -34.99 -14.84
C THR A 26 44.38 -34.52 -15.52
N LEU A 27 45.11 -33.63 -14.85
CA LEU A 27 46.41 -33.08 -15.27
C LEU A 27 47.58 -33.87 -14.67
N PHE A 28 48.59 -34.16 -15.51
CA PHE A 28 49.79 -34.90 -15.11
C PHE A 28 51.08 -34.15 -15.48
N SER A 29 52.06 -34.16 -14.58
CA SER A 29 53.46 -33.87 -14.90
C SER A 29 54.04 -35.04 -15.70
N VAL A 30 54.82 -34.75 -16.74
CA VAL A 30 55.33 -35.74 -17.71
C VAL A 30 56.85 -35.79 -17.67
N ILE A 31 57.40 -36.92 -17.21
CA ILE A 31 58.86 -37.13 -17.12
C ILE A 31 59.27 -38.15 -18.18
N ALA A 32 59.83 -37.65 -19.29
CA ALA A 32 60.32 -38.48 -20.40
C ALA A 32 61.80 -38.84 -20.24
N ASN A 33 62.12 -40.13 -20.38
CA ASN A 33 63.47 -40.68 -20.27
C ASN A 33 63.92 -41.33 -21.58
N LEU A 34 65.24 -41.50 -21.77
CA LEU A 34 65.79 -42.14 -22.96
C LEU A 34 65.54 -43.67 -22.95
N PRO A 35 65.23 -44.31 -24.10
CA PRO A 35 65.22 -45.77 -24.20
C PRO A 35 66.63 -46.38 -24.02
N PRO A 36 66.82 -47.49 -23.28
CA PRO A 36 68.14 -48.08 -23.02
C PRO A 36 68.93 -48.48 -24.28
N SER A 37 68.24 -48.83 -25.37
CA SER A 37 68.83 -49.18 -26.67
C SER A 37 69.48 -47.98 -27.40
N ALA A 38 69.51 -46.80 -26.79
CA ALA A 38 70.07 -45.57 -27.35
C ALA A 38 71.30 -45.07 -26.57
N ALA A 39 71.77 -45.76 -25.51
CA ALA A 39 73.05 -45.42 -24.88
C ALA A 39 74.23 -45.86 -25.77
N PRO A 40 75.28 -45.04 -25.97
CA PRO A 40 76.50 -45.50 -26.62
C PRO A 40 77.24 -46.51 -25.73
N GLU A 41 77.71 -47.61 -26.31
CA GLU A 41 78.56 -48.57 -25.59
C GLU A 41 79.91 -47.91 -25.23
N PRO A 42 80.47 -48.18 -24.03
CA PRO A 42 81.75 -47.63 -23.63
C PRO A 42 82.88 -48.28 -24.44
N ALA A 43 83.66 -47.46 -25.15
CA ALA A 43 84.80 -47.96 -25.92
C ALA A 43 85.88 -48.52 -24.97
N GLU A 44 86.30 -49.77 -25.21
CA GLU A 44 87.41 -50.39 -24.50
C GLU A 44 88.76 -49.70 -24.81
N SER A 45 89.74 -49.91 -23.93
CA SER A 45 90.96 -49.10 -23.88
C SER A 45 92.03 -49.53 -24.90
N THR A 46 92.73 -48.53 -25.46
CA THR A 46 94.17 -48.64 -25.76
C THR A 46 94.79 -47.26 -25.96
N SER A 47 96.11 -47.16 -25.90
CA SER A 47 96.83 -45.90 -25.68
C SER A 47 97.66 -45.39 -26.85
N SER A 48 97.78 -44.06 -26.91
CA SER A 48 98.91 -43.28 -27.45
C SER A 48 99.08 -43.06 -28.96
N SER A 49 99.47 -41.82 -29.27
CA SER A 49 100.17 -41.33 -30.47
C SER A 49 99.37 -41.07 -31.77
N PRO A 50 99.81 -40.12 -32.63
CA PRO A 50 98.91 -39.41 -33.55
C PRO A 50 99.32 -39.56 -35.04
N PRO A 51 98.86 -38.71 -36.00
CA PRO A 51 97.75 -39.07 -36.86
C PRO A 51 98.12 -39.22 -38.35
N ARG A 52 97.27 -39.92 -39.14
CA ARG A 52 97.29 -39.82 -40.61
C ARG A 52 95.89 -39.79 -41.21
N ARG A 53 95.78 -39.27 -42.43
CA ARG A 53 94.56 -38.66 -43.00
C ARG A 53 93.65 -39.63 -43.79
N THR A 54 92.35 -39.35 -43.68
CA THR A 54 91.29 -39.42 -44.71
C THR A 54 91.00 -40.73 -45.46
N SER A 55 89.84 -41.32 -45.14
CA SER A 55 88.70 -41.46 -46.08
C SER A 55 87.39 -41.55 -45.26
N PRO A 56 86.22 -41.17 -45.81
CA PRO A 56 85.02 -40.95 -44.99
C PRO A 56 84.30 -42.23 -44.58
N ALA A 57 83.89 -42.30 -43.31
CA ALA A 57 82.86 -43.21 -42.83
C ALA A 57 81.46 -42.68 -43.22
N PRO A 58 80.42 -43.54 -43.34
CA PRO A 58 79.05 -43.08 -43.54
C PRO A 58 78.56 -42.24 -42.34
N PRO A 59 77.55 -41.36 -42.54
CA PRO A 59 77.07 -40.47 -41.49
C PRO A 59 76.60 -41.27 -40.26
N SER A 60 77.17 -40.91 -39.10
CA SER A 60 76.87 -41.54 -37.81
C SER A 60 75.43 -41.28 -37.40
N ILE A 61 74.72 -42.33 -37.00
CA ILE A 61 73.34 -42.24 -36.49
C ILE A 61 73.30 -41.29 -35.29
N THR A 62 72.66 -40.13 -35.45
CA THR A 62 72.50 -39.13 -34.39
C THR A 62 71.43 -39.56 -33.38
N VAL A 63 71.85 -40.42 -32.47
CA VAL A 63 71.18 -40.76 -31.21
C VAL A 63 70.63 -39.50 -30.55
N SER A 64 69.36 -39.51 -30.12
CA SER A 64 68.76 -38.37 -29.44
C SER A 64 69.39 -38.13 -28.07
N SER A 65 69.68 -36.87 -27.73
CA SER A 65 70.18 -36.54 -26.40
C SER A 65 69.06 -36.60 -25.35
N ALA A 66 69.43 -36.75 -24.07
CA ALA A 66 68.47 -36.66 -22.96
C ALA A 66 67.74 -35.31 -22.96
N ASP A 67 68.39 -34.25 -23.41
CA ASP A 67 67.81 -32.91 -23.47
C ASP A 67 66.90 -32.72 -24.70
N GLU A 68 67.15 -33.38 -25.85
CA GLU A 68 66.15 -33.44 -26.94
C GLU A 68 64.84 -34.09 -26.48
N VAL A 69 64.92 -35.16 -25.66
CA VAL A 69 63.73 -35.85 -25.13
C VAL A 69 63.02 -35.04 -24.06
N ARG A 70 63.74 -34.28 -23.22
CA ARG A 70 63.14 -33.32 -22.27
C ARG A 70 62.46 -32.15 -22.97
N MET A 71 63.12 -31.57 -23.98
CA MET A 71 62.60 -30.45 -24.78
C MET A 71 61.44 -30.83 -25.71
N ALA A 72 61.02 -32.10 -25.73
CA ALA A 72 59.74 -32.49 -26.32
C ALA A 72 58.55 -32.02 -25.48
N VAL A 73 58.67 -31.95 -24.14
CA VAL A 73 57.67 -31.32 -23.27
C VAL A 73 57.66 -29.80 -23.57
N PRO A 74 56.49 -29.18 -23.88
CA PRO A 74 56.48 -27.83 -24.47
C PRO A 74 57.00 -26.72 -23.55
N HIS A 75 56.92 -26.91 -22.23
CA HIS A 75 57.38 -25.95 -21.23
C HIS A 75 57.59 -26.70 -19.89
N PRO A 76 58.52 -26.28 -19.00
CA PRO A 76 58.69 -26.91 -17.69
C PRO A 76 57.43 -26.93 -16.82
N ASN A 77 56.56 -25.94 -17.00
CA ASN A 77 55.27 -25.81 -16.29
C ASN A 77 54.08 -26.26 -17.15
N ALA A 78 54.30 -27.21 -18.08
CA ALA A 78 53.25 -27.81 -18.90
C ALA A 78 52.79 -29.16 -18.33
N TYR A 79 51.48 -29.30 -18.12
CA TYR A 79 50.85 -30.51 -17.63
C TYR A 79 50.01 -31.15 -18.73
N TYR A 80 50.13 -32.45 -18.93
CA TYR A 80 49.41 -33.19 -19.95
C TYR A 80 48.02 -33.61 -19.46
N CYS A 81 47.00 -33.41 -20.30
CA CYS A 81 45.62 -33.85 -20.08
C CYS A 81 45.29 -35.02 -21.04
N PRO A 82 45.22 -36.27 -20.57
CA PRO A 82 44.94 -37.43 -21.42
C PRO A 82 43.53 -37.43 -22.05
N ARG A 83 42.59 -36.63 -21.53
CA ARG A 83 41.24 -36.45 -22.11
C ARG A 83 41.23 -35.50 -23.31
N GLU A 84 42.12 -34.51 -23.32
CA GLU A 84 42.23 -33.56 -24.43
C GLU A 84 43.33 -33.94 -25.45
N ASN A 85 44.10 -34.99 -25.17
CA ASN A 85 45.34 -35.33 -25.89
C ASN A 85 46.26 -34.11 -26.06
N GLY A 86 46.38 -33.28 -25.02
CA GLY A 86 46.96 -31.94 -25.08
C GLY A 86 47.54 -31.48 -23.74
N TRP A 87 47.97 -30.22 -23.68
CA TRP A 87 48.75 -29.65 -22.59
C TRP A 87 48.12 -28.38 -22.02
N VAL A 88 48.27 -28.16 -20.72
CA VAL A 88 47.89 -26.93 -20.03
C VAL A 88 49.14 -26.34 -19.38
N ILE A 89 49.45 -25.09 -19.69
CA ILE A 89 50.48 -24.33 -18.97
C ILE A 89 49.85 -23.85 -17.67
N LEU A 90 50.44 -24.19 -16.53
CA LEU A 90 49.98 -23.71 -15.22
C LEU A 90 51.18 -23.28 -14.37
N SER A 91 51.28 -22.00 -14.06
CA SER A 91 52.43 -21.44 -13.35
C SER A 91 52.00 -20.49 -12.24
N TRP A 92 52.02 -20.98 -10.99
CA TRP A 92 51.93 -20.13 -9.80
C TRP A 92 53.30 -19.54 -9.44
N LYS A 93 53.33 -18.26 -9.02
CA LYS A 93 54.52 -17.56 -8.56
C LYS A 93 54.15 -16.60 -7.42
N ASN A 94 54.96 -16.59 -6.36
CA ASN A 94 54.88 -15.60 -5.29
C ASN A 94 55.93 -14.51 -5.58
N SER A 95 55.51 -13.29 -5.92
CA SER A 95 56.44 -12.19 -6.26
C SER A 95 55.86 -10.78 -6.11
N SER A 96 56.70 -9.85 -5.63
CA SER A 96 56.47 -8.42 -5.50
C SER A 96 56.50 -7.65 -6.84
N VAL A 97 56.85 -8.33 -7.93
CA VAL A 97 56.83 -7.84 -9.32
C VAL A 97 55.58 -8.35 -10.03
N ALA A 98 54.81 -7.44 -10.64
CA ALA A 98 53.64 -7.80 -11.43
C ALA A 98 54.07 -8.52 -12.74
N PRO A 99 53.31 -9.54 -13.20
CA PRO A 99 53.66 -10.28 -14.41
C PRO A 99 53.50 -9.41 -15.68
N PRO A 100 54.30 -9.65 -16.73
CA PRO A 100 54.35 -8.81 -17.93
C PRO A 100 53.11 -9.02 -18.82
N LEU A 101 52.24 -8.01 -18.86
CA LEU A 101 50.98 -8.03 -19.61
C LEU A 101 51.19 -8.10 -21.14
N ALA A 102 50.21 -8.65 -21.87
CA ALA A 102 50.10 -8.58 -23.33
C ALA A 102 49.91 -7.13 -23.83
N ARG A 103 50.22 -6.83 -25.10
CA ARG A 103 49.96 -5.50 -25.67
C ARG A 103 48.47 -5.29 -25.98
N SER A 104 47.77 -6.36 -26.34
CA SER A 104 46.33 -6.37 -26.63
C SER A 104 45.44 -6.30 -25.38
N PHE A 105 45.99 -6.55 -24.18
CA PHE A 105 45.21 -6.71 -22.96
C PHE A 105 44.43 -5.45 -22.58
N LYS A 106 43.12 -5.63 -22.43
CA LYS A 106 42.17 -4.69 -21.86
C LYS A 106 41.29 -5.45 -20.87
N SER A 107 40.87 -4.77 -19.81
CA SER A 107 39.92 -5.31 -18.83
C SER A 107 39.08 -4.18 -18.27
N ASP A 108 37.82 -4.47 -17.99
CA ASP A 108 36.85 -3.53 -17.42
C ASP A 108 37.16 -3.20 -15.95
N TYR A 109 37.96 -4.04 -15.29
CA TYR A 109 38.45 -3.85 -13.93
C TYR A 109 39.96 -3.57 -13.90
N PRO A 110 40.45 -2.65 -13.04
CA PRO A 110 41.88 -2.47 -12.80
C PRO A 110 42.49 -3.71 -12.11
N LEU A 111 43.80 -3.89 -12.25
CA LEU A 111 44.54 -4.88 -11.46
C LEU A 111 44.53 -4.52 -9.96
N PRO A 112 44.63 -5.48 -9.02
CA PRO A 112 44.68 -5.18 -7.60
C PRO A 112 45.94 -4.37 -7.24
N ARG A 113 45.79 -3.38 -6.36
CA ARG A 113 46.85 -2.40 -6.02
C ARG A 113 48.12 -3.08 -5.54
N GLN A 114 49.20 -2.91 -6.31
CA GLN A 114 50.47 -3.62 -6.09
C GLN A 114 51.14 -3.28 -4.74
N ASP A 115 50.88 -2.11 -4.15
CA ASP A 115 51.50 -1.70 -2.89
C ASP A 115 50.99 -2.51 -1.69
N TYR A 116 49.67 -2.76 -1.58
CA TYR A 116 49.11 -3.68 -0.59
C TYR A 116 49.58 -5.12 -0.83
N ARG A 117 49.68 -5.54 -2.10
CA ARG A 117 50.24 -6.87 -2.42
C ARG A 117 51.70 -7.00 -1.99
N ARG A 118 52.47 -5.92 -1.93
CA ARG A 118 53.89 -5.93 -1.54
C ARG A 118 54.10 -6.11 -0.03
N SER A 119 53.25 -5.56 0.82
CA SER A 119 53.36 -5.71 2.28
C SER A 119 53.14 -7.15 2.76
N THR A 120 52.28 -7.91 2.07
CA THR A 120 51.85 -9.24 2.52
C THR A 120 52.42 -10.33 1.62
N THR A 121 53.36 -11.13 2.13
CA THR A 121 54.00 -12.21 1.37
C THR A 121 53.10 -13.42 1.15
N ASP A 122 52.19 -13.70 2.09
CA ASP A 122 51.26 -14.83 2.04
C ASP A 122 49.97 -14.48 2.80
N CYS A 123 48.84 -15.08 2.43
CA CYS A 123 47.58 -14.97 3.16
C CYS A 123 47.40 -16.08 4.20
N VAL A 124 48.06 -17.23 4.05
CA VAL A 124 47.86 -18.44 4.86
C VAL A 124 49.04 -18.67 5.83
N GLY A 125 49.87 -17.65 6.03
CA GLY A 125 51.07 -17.69 6.87
C GLY A 125 50.81 -17.41 8.35
N ASP A 126 51.68 -17.97 9.21
CA ASP A 126 51.62 -17.78 10.66
C ASP A 126 51.88 -16.33 11.11
N LYS A 127 51.35 -16.01 12.29
CA LYS A 127 51.22 -14.64 12.84
C LYS A 127 52.49 -13.79 12.75
N LYS A 128 52.32 -12.55 12.30
CA LYS A 128 53.12 -11.40 12.73
C LYS A 128 52.18 -10.34 13.30
N ASP A 129 52.49 -9.93 14.53
CA ASP A 129 51.78 -8.95 15.33
C ASP A 129 50.31 -9.29 15.72
N VAL A 130 49.83 -8.61 16.77
CA VAL A 130 48.70 -9.07 17.61
C VAL A 130 47.39 -8.34 17.28
N PHE A 131 47.42 -7.34 16.40
CA PHE A 131 46.32 -6.37 16.22
C PHE A 131 45.65 -6.37 14.84
N GLU A 132 46.12 -7.17 13.86
CA GLU A 132 45.42 -7.33 12.58
C GLU A 132 44.66 -8.66 12.51
N PRO A 133 43.42 -8.68 11.98
CA PRO A 133 42.69 -9.92 11.73
C PRO A 133 43.32 -10.69 10.57
N LEU A 134 43.75 -11.92 10.83
CA LEU A 134 44.30 -12.83 9.82
C LEU A 134 43.31 -13.05 8.67
N ASN A 135 43.81 -13.05 7.44
CA ASN A 135 43.05 -13.53 6.28
C ASN A 135 42.88 -15.06 6.43
N THR A 136 41.68 -15.60 6.21
CA THR A 136 41.44 -17.05 6.32
C THR A 136 41.94 -17.83 5.10
N THR A 137 41.99 -17.18 3.93
CA THR A 137 42.53 -17.74 2.68
C THR A 137 42.87 -16.62 1.68
N HIS A 138 43.35 -16.96 0.49
CA HIS A 138 43.58 -16.00 -0.60
C HIS A 138 42.25 -15.56 -1.26
N HIS A 139 42.23 -14.36 -1.86
CA HIS A 139 41.14 -13.91 -2.72
C HIS A 139 41.69 -13.49 -4.08
N PHE A 140 41.43 -14.30 -5.11
CA PHE A 140 41.97 -14.16 -6.46
C PHE A 140 41.01 -13.41 -7.39
N HIS A 141 41.54 -12.58 -8.27
CA HIS A 141 40.80 -11.96 -9.38
C HIS A 141 41.34 -12.48 -10.71
N ARG A 142 40.45 -12.78 -11.67
CA ARG A 142 40.79 -13.36 -12.97
C ARG A 142 40.76 -12.29 -14.07
N TYR A 143 41.85 -12.22 -14.83
CA TYR A 143 42.00 -11.35 -15.98
C TYR A 143 42.28 -12.21 -17.21
N GLN A 144 41.29 -12.31 -18.09
CA GLN A 144 41.36 -13.16 -19.28
C GLN A 144 42.39 -12.61 -20.27
N ASN A 145 43.10 -13.51 -20.97
CA ASN A 145 44.06 -13.17 -22.02
C ASN A 145 45.17 -12.16 -21.63
N ALA A 146 45.46 -12.02 -20.33
CA ALA A 146 46.30 -10.96 -19.79
C ALA A 146 47.81 -11.11 -20.06
N ILE A 147 48.31 -12.35 -20.22
CA ILE A 147 49.75 -12.64 -20.35
C ILE A 147 50.08 -13.21 -21.72
N ASP A 148 51.11 -12.67 -22.37
CA ASP A 148 51.68 -13.22 -23.60
C ASP A 148 52.66 -14.36 -23.30
N SER A 149 52.47 -15.52 -23.94
CA SER A 149 53.34 -16.70 -23.87
C SER A 149 54.82 -16.39 -24.11
N ARG A 150 55.14 -15.41 -24.98
CA ARG A 150 56.53 -14.99 -25.27
C ARG A 150 57.19 -14.27 -24.09
N LYS A 151 56.41 -13.82 -23.10
CA LYS A 151 56.87 -13.08 -21.90
C LYS A 151 56.94 -13.95 -20.64
N LEU A 152 56.64 -15.25 -20.77
CA LEU A 152 56.91 -16.23 -19.71
C LEU A 152 58.43 -16.38 -19.45
N THR A 153 58.76 -17.03 -18.34
CA THR A 153 60.16 -17.38 -17.99
C THR A 153 60.23 -18.85 -17.58
N PRO A 154 60.79 -19.74 -18.44
CA PRO A 154 61.24 -19.48 -19.82
C PRO A 154 60.07 -19.08 -20.77
N PRO A 155 60.34 -18.46 -21.92
CA PRO A 155 59.30 -18.05 -22.86
C PRO A 155 58.73 -19.25 -23.63
N LEU A 156 57.43 -19.24 -23.91
CA LEU A 156 56.76 -20.26 -24.73
C LEU A 156 56.46 -19.70 -26.13
N LEU A 157 57.13 -20.27 -27.13
CA LEU A 157 56.92 -20.01 -28.55
C LEU A 157 55.89 -20.99 -29.13
N ARG A 158 55.21 -20.63 -30.24
CA ARG A 158 54.33 -21.59 -30.97
C ARG A 158 55.20 -22.66 -31.66
N ASP A 159 54.72 -23.90 -31.69
CA ASP A 159 55.45 -25.00 -32.33
C ASP A 159 55.47 -24.81 -33.86
N TRP A 160 56.60 -25.08 -34.53
CA TRP A 160 56.82 -24.68 -35.93
C TRP A 160 55.79 -25.27 -36.91
N TRP A 161 55.37 -26.52 -36.71
CA TRP A 161 54.35 -27.17 -37.54
C TRP A 161 52.95 -26.57 -37.36
N GLU A 162 52.67 -25.89 -36.24
CA GLU A 162 51.43 -25.13 -36.06
C GLU A 162 51.44 -23.86 -36.90
N ARG A 163 52.59 -23.16 -36.93
CA ARG A 163 52.76 -21.93 -37.74
C ARG A 163 52.54 -22.21 -39.22
N ASP A 164 53.06 -23.32 -39.73
CA ASP A 164 52.86 -23.71 -41.13
C ASP A 164 51.42 -24.15 -41.42
N ALA A 165 50.77 -24.88 -40.51
CA ALA A 165 49.35 -25.22 -40.64
C ALA A 165 48.44 -23.98 -40.60
N GLU A 166 48.77 -22.99 -39.77
CA GLU A 166 48.07 -21.70 -39.69
C GLU A 166 48.32 -20.84 -40.94
N ARG A 167 49.57 -20.78 -41.44
CA ARG A 167 49.94 -20.15 -42.72
C ARG A 167 49.23 -20.81 -43.90
N GLN A 168 49.02 -22.12 -43.87
CA GLN A 168 48.26 -22.84 -44.90
C GLN A 168 46.77 -22.53 -44.81
N ARG A 169 46.14 -22.61 -43.62
CA ARG A 169 44.74 -22.17 -43.41
C ARG A 169 44.49 -20.71 -43.82
N LYS A 170 45.46 -19.81 -43.57
CA LYS A 170 45.40 -18.39 -44.00
C LYS A 170 45.55 -18.21 -45.52
N ARG A 171 46.16 -19.16 -46.24
CA ARG A 171 46.16 -19.22 -47.72
C ARG A 171 44.86 -19.81 -48.26
N ASP A 172 44.38 -20.88 -47.66
CA ASP A 172 43.17 -21.59 -48.08
C ASP A 172 41.87 -20.77 -47.82
N GLY A 173 41.88 -19.89 -46.81
CA GLY A 173 40.77 -19.00 -46.45
C GLY A 173 40.80 -17.60 -47.07
N ALA A 174 41.78 -17.27 -47.93
CA ALA A 174 41.91 -15.95 -48.52
C ALA A 174 41.04 -15.81 -49.79
N VAL A 175 39.86 -15.19 -49.65
CA VAL A 175 39.12 -14.69 -50.82
C VAL A 175 39.88 -13.50 -51.40
N LEU A 176 40.58 -13.72 -52.51
CA LEU A 176 41.27 -12.67 -53.25
C LEU A 176 40.25 -11.80 -54.00
N PRO A 177 40.41 -10.46 -54.04
CA PRO A 177 39.69 -9.61 -54.97
C PRO A 177 40.01 -9.97 -56.43
N ASP A 178 39.04 -9.80 -57.34
CA ASP A 178 39.14 -10.29 -58.74
C ASP A 178 40.35 -9.76 -59.54
N ASP A 179 40.96 -8.64 -59.15
CA ASP A 179 42.15 -8.04 -59.78
C ASP A 179 43.51 -8.50 -59.19
N PHE A 180 43.54 -9.48 -58.27
CA PHE A 180 44.79 -9.90 -57.62
C PHE A 180 45.62 -10.87 -58.49
N ASP A 181 46.69 -10.37 -59.12
CA ASP A 181 47.65 -11.18 -59.89
C ASP A 181 48.65 -11.93 -58.98
N PRO A 182 48.54 -13.27 -58.82
CA PRO A 182 49.40 -14.03 -57.91
C PRO A 182 50.86 -14.15 -58.38
N LYS A 183 51.20 -13.68 -59.57
CA LYS A 183 52.58 -13.73 -60.10
C LYS A 183 53.49 -12.61 -59.59
N LYS A 184 52.95 -11.65 -58.82
CA LYS A 184 53.69 -10.49 -58.31
C LYS A 184 54.23 -10.61 -56.88
N LEU A 185 53.81 -11.62 -56.12
CA LEU A 185 54.34 -11.88 -54.78
C LEU A 185 55.76 -12.45 -54.88
N THR A 186 56.77 -11.69 -54.44
CA THR A 186 58.11 -12.22 -54.25
C THR A 186 58.27 -12.74 -52.82
N ALA A 187 59.23 -13.64 -52.60
CA ALA A 187 59.39 -14.31 -51.30
C ALA A 187 59.78 -13.38 -50.14
N GLY A 188 60.16 -12.12 -50.41
CA GLY A 188 60.48 -11.13 -49.37
C GLY A 188 59.27 -10.31 -48.88
N ASP A 189 58.17 -10.26 -49.63
CA ASP A 189 57.07 -9.32 -49.39
C ASP A 189 56.12 -9.75 -48.22
N ILE A 190 56.40 -10.88 -47.57
CA ILE A 190 55.54 -11.50 -46.55
C ILE A 190 56.19 -11.48 -45.14
N ASP A 191 57.50 -11.28 -45.00
CA ASP A 191 58.20 -11.25 -43.71
C ASP A 191 58.00 -9.93 -42.91
N GLY A 192 57.22 -8.98 -43.43
CA GLY A 192 57.15 -7.60 -42.93
C GLY A 192 56.23 -7.30 -41.73
N THR A 193 55.51 -8.28 -41.15
CA THR A 193 54.43 -7.99 -40.18
C THR A 193 54.41 -8.80 -38.87
N GLU A 194 55.45 -9.56 -38.52
CA GLU A 194 55.42 -10.41 -37.30
C GLU A 194 55.71 -9.65 -35.97
N ASP A 195 56.17 -8.38 -35.99
CA ASP A 195 56.45 -7.56 -34.79
C ASP A 195 55.22 -6.97 -34.08
N GLY A 196 54.05 -7.02 -34.72
CA GLY A 196 52.82 -6.39 -34.24
C GLY A 196 51.90 -7.28 -33.39
N ASP A 197 51.93 -8.60 -33.61
CA ASP A 197 50.99 -9.57 -33.03
C ASP A 197 51.54 -10.17 -31.72
N ASP A 198 50.73 -10.29 -30.66
CA ASP A 198 51.11 -10.97 -29.40
C ASP A 198 51.22 -12.51 -29.61
N GLY A 199 51.71 -13.28 -28.63
CA GLY A 199 51.95 -14.72 -28.76
C GLY A 199 50.70 -15.61 -28.66
N ARG A 200 50.68 -16.51 -27.69
CA ARG A 200 49.43 -17.10 -27.18
C ARG A 200 49.06 -16.33 -25.91
N LEU A 201 47.80 -15.93 -25.79
CA LEU A 201 47.32 -15.19 -24.63
C LEU A 201 46.84 -16.16 -23.54
N PHE A 202 47.21 -15.88 -22.30
CA PHE A 202 46.98 -16.70 -21.12
C PHE A 202 46.29 -15.90 -20.00
N ASP A 203 45.45 -16.56 -19.22
CA ASP A 203 44.68 -15.97 -18.12
C ASP A 203 45.57 -15.76 -16.90
N LEU A 204 45.37 -14.62 -16.22
CA LEU A 204 46.05 -14.24 -14.98
C LEU A 204 45.08 -14.28 -13.82
N TYR A 205 45.37 -15.10 -12.81
CA TYR A 205 44.68 -15.11 -11.52
C TYR A 205 45.61 -14.45 -10.50
N ILE A 206 45.18 -13.38 -9.83
CA ILE A 206 46.05 -12.56 -8.98
C ILE A 206 45.39 -12.31 -7.62
N CYS A 207 46.08 -12.64 -6.54
CA CYS A 207 45.56 -12.41 -5.19
C CYS A 207 45.52 -10.90 -4.88
N CYS A 208 44.39 -10.37 -4.42
CA CYS A 208 44.29 -8.96 -4.04
C CYS A 208 45.05 -8.61 -2.75
N GLN A 209 45.25 -9.61 -1.87
CA GLN A 209 45.88 -9.41 -0.55
C GLN A 209 47.41 -9.62 -0.59
N CYS A 210 47.94 -10.56 -1.39
CA CYS A 210 49.35 -10.94 -1.31
C CYS A 210 50.06 -11.06 -2.67
N GLN A 211 51.37 -11.25 -2.60
CA GLN A 211 52.29 -11.39 -3.74
C GLN A 211 52.02 -12.59 -4.68
N LEU A 212 51.16 -13.55 -4.31
CA LEU A 212 50.80 -14.72 -5.12
C LEU A 212 50.00 -14.36 -6.38
N TYR A 213 50.39 -14.94 -7.53
CA TYR A 213 49.61 -14.99 -8.76
C TYR A 213 49.81 -16.32 -9.49
N ILE A 214 48.90 -16.63 -10.42
CA ILE A 214 48.88 -17.84 -11.25
C ILE A 214 48.67 -17.41 -12.70
N VAL A 215 49.45 -17.96 -13.62
CA VAL A 215 49.21 -17.84 -15.07
C VAL A 215 48.78 -19.20 -15.61
N ALA A 216 47.68 -19.24 -16.35
CA ALA A 216 47.12 -20.47 -16.90
C ALA A 216 46.79 -20.33 -18.39
N SER A 217 47.11 -21.34 -19.20
CA SER A 217 46.69 -21.38 -20.60
C SER A 217 45.38 -22.14 -20.77
N ASN A 218 44.61 -21.76 -21.81
CA ASN A 218 43.68 -22.69 -22.44
C ASN A 218 44.45 -23.92 -22.98
N THR A 219 43.72 -25.00 -23.26
CA THR A 219 44.30 -26.27 -23.76
C THR A 219 45.10 -26.06 -25.04
N ILE A 220 46.39 -26.41 -24.98
CA ILE A 220 47.29 -26.52 -26.13
C ILE A 220 47.08 -27.91 -26.75
N PRO A 221 46.68 -28.04 -28.02
CA PRO A 221 46.53 -29.35 -28.64
C PRO A 221 47.87 -30.08 -28.74
N GLY A 222 47.84 -31.42 -28.71
CA GLY A 222 48.99 -32.24 -29.07
C GLY A 222 49.24 -32.26 -30.59
N VAL A 223 50.27 -33.00 -31.02
CA VAL A 223 50.60 -33.18 -32.45
C VAL A 223 49.48 -33.89 -33.21
N ILE A 224 48.68 -34.70 -32.51
CA ILE A 224 47.42 -35.25 -32.99
C ILE A 224 46.29 -34.54 -32.21
N PRO A 225 45.41 -33.76 -32.86
CA PRO A 225 44.27 -33.13 -32.19
C PRO A 225 43.34 -34.17 -31.55
N ARG A 226 42.62 -33.74 -30.50
CA ARG A 226 41.68 -34.60 -29.76
C ARG A 226 40.72 -35.35 -30.67
N ASP A 227 40.06 -34.68 -31.60
CA ASP A 227 38.96 -35.26 -32.37
C ASP A 227 39.42 -36.50 -33.17
N VAL A 228 40.59 -36.38 -33.81
CA VAL A 228 41.25 -37.48 -34.56
C VAL A 228 41.73 -38.60 -33.62
N TRP A 229 42.16 -38.26 -32.41
CA TRP A 229 42.58 -39.23 -31.40
C TRP A 229 41.40 -39.99 -30.80
N ASP A 230 40.34 -39.29 -30.38
CA ASP A 230 39.11 -39.88 -29.85
C ASP A 230 38.40 -40.73 -30.93
N GLU A 231 38.38 -40.29 -32.20
CA GLU A 231 37.87 -41.10 -33.31
C GLU A 231 38.73 -42.36 -33.52
N PHE A 232 40.06 -42.24 -33.51
CA PHE A 232 40.97 -43.40 -33.62
C PHE A 232 40.73 -44.42 -32.51
N ILE A 233 40.65 -43.98 -31.25
CA ILE A 233 40.37 -44.88 -30.11
C ILE A 233 38.97 -45.51 -30.24
N LYS A 234 37.97 -44.75 -30.68
CA LYS A 234 36.61 -45.23 -30.95
C LYS A 234 36.59 -46.28 -32.08
N GLU A 235 37.36 -46.09 -33.15
CA GLU A 235 37.47 -47.02 -34.27
C GLU A 235 38.02 -48.39 -33.81
N LYS A 236 39.14 -48.39 -33.06
CA LYS A 236 39.80 -49.64 -32.61
C LYS A 236 39.07 -50.32 -31.45
N THR A 237 38.33 -49.59 -30.63
CA THR A 237 37.48 -50.17 -29.57
C THR A 237 36.17 -50.74 -30.12
N SER A 238 35.59 -50.12 -31.16
CA SER A 238 34.35 -50.63 -31.79
C SER A 238 34.60 -51.86 -32.66
N ASN A 239 35.76 -51.94 -33.33
CA ASN A 239 36.10 -53.00 -34.29
C ASN A 239 37.33 -53.83 -33.86
N PRO A 240 37.26 -54.61 -32.77
CA PRO A 240 38.39 -55.42 -32.31
C PRO A 240 38.69 -56.59 -33.27
N PRO A 241 39.97 -56.87 -33.60
CA PRO A 241 40.36 -58.06 -34.37
C PRO A 241 39.96 -59.38 -33.67
N PRO A 242 39.65 -60.45 -34.42
CA PRO A 242 39.28 -61.75 -33.84
C PRO A 242 40.31 -62.27 -32.82
N GLY A 243 39.82 -62.56 -31.61
CA GLY A 243 40.64 -63.00 -30.47
C GLY A 243 41.15 -61.88 -29.54
N PHE A 244 40.83 -60.61 -29.80
CA PHE A 244 41.17 -59.48 -28.94
C PHE A 244 39.90 -58.82 -28.37
N THR A 245 40.00 -58.27 -27.16
CA THR A 245 38.96 -57.35 -26.64
C THR A 245 39.12 -55.94 -27.21
N ALA A 246 38.05 -55.14 -27.21
CA ALA A 246 38.03 -53.73 -27.58
C ALA A 246 39.23 -52.92 -27.02
N ARG A 247 39.55 -53.11 -25.74
CA ARG A 247 40.63 -52.40 -25.04
C ARG A 247 42.03 -52.92 -25.41
N GLN A 248 42.17 -54.22 -25.66
CA GLN A 248 43.43 -54.82 -26.14
C GLN A 248 43.72 -54.43 -27.60
N SER A 249 42.68 -54.26 -28.43
CA SER A 249 42.79 -53.77 -29.81
C SER A 249 43.40 -52.36 -29.85
N ALA A 250 42.80 -51.40 -29.15
CA ALA A 250 43.34 -50.04 -29.04
C ALA A 250 44.76 -50.02 -28.45
N HIS A 251 45.01 -50.79 -27.38
CA HIS A 251 46.35 -50.93 -26.79
C HIS A 251 47.41 -51.41 -27.80
N GLN A 252 47.12 -52.48 -28.55
CA GLN A 252 48.03 -53.03 -29.56
C GLN A 252 48.22 -52.09 -30.77
N ALA A 253 47.20 -51.35 -31.15
CA ALA A 253 47.28 -50.33 -32.21
C ALA A 253 48.24 -49.21 -31.80
N ILE A 254 48.13 -48.68 -30.57
CA ILE A 254 49.00 -47.64 -30.03
C ILE A 254 50.45 -48.10 -29.89
N GLU A 255 50.69 -49.31 -29.35
CA GLU A 255 52.04 -49.88 -29.29
C GLU A 255 52.66 -50.04 -30.69
N THR A 256 51.84 -50.32 -31.71
CA THR A 256 52.32 -50.44 -33.10
C THR A 256 52.71 -49.08 -33.68
N ILE A 257 51.99 -48.00 -33.35
CA ILE A 257 52.37 -46.62 -33.69
C ILE A 257 53.66 -46.21 -32.98
N LEU A 258 53.76 -46.41 -31.66
CA LEU A 258 54.96 -46.07 -30.89
C LEU A 258 56.20 -46.82 -31.39
N LEU A 259 56.08 -48.12 -31.67
CA LEU A 259 57.16 -48.91 -32.26
C LEU A 259 57.58 -48.40 -33.64
N ALA A 260 56.65 -47.89 -34.47
CA ALA A 260 56.99 -47.29 -35.75
C ALA A 260 57.82 -46.00 -35.56
N ILE A 261 57.41 -45.13 -34.64
CA ILE A 261 58.13 -43.89 -34.31
C ILE A 261 59.53 -44.21 -33.75
N GLU A 262 59.64 -45.11 -32.76
CA GLU A 262 60.93 -45.50 -32.18
C GLU A 262 61.90 -46.12 -33.19
N ASN A 263 61.39 -46.96 -34.09
CA ASN A 263 62.21 -47.61 -35.11
C ASN A 263 62.82 -46.57 -36.06
N HIS A 264 62.11 -45.47 -36.31
CA HIS A 264 62.58 -44.36 -37.13
C HIS A 264 63.55 -43.44 -36.37
N ILE A 265 63.16 -42.92 -35.20
CA ILE A 265 63.97 -41.97 -34.41
C ILE A 265 65.24 -42.63 -33.84
N TYR A 266 65.07 -43.68 -33.03
CA TYR A 266 66.16 -44.20 -32.18
C TYR A 266 66.97 -45.31 -32.84
N LYS A 267 66.40 -45.99 -33.85
CA LYS A 267 66.99 -47.21 -34.45
C LYS A 267 67.37 -47.05 -35.93
N GLY A 268 67.20 -45.86 -36.52
CA GLY A 268 67.62 -45.51 -37.89
C GLY A 268 66.91 -46.27 -39.02
N LYS A 269 65.74 -46.87 -38.76
CA LYS A 269 65.05 -47.76 -39.72
C LYS A 269 64.06 -46.99 -40.58
N HIS A 270 64.58 -46.13 -41.45
CA HIS A 270 63.81 -45.27 -42.38
C HIS A 270 63.10 -46.03 -43.54
N LYS A 271 62.68 -47.28 -43.32
CA LYS A 271 61.97 -48.08 -44.34
C LYS A 271 60.49 -47.67 -44.40
N PRO A 272 59.87 -47.59 -45.60
CA PRO A 272 58.45 -47.30 -45.72
C PRO A 272 57.59 -48.41 -45.10
N LEU A 273 56.48 -48.01 -44.47
CA LEU A 273 55.50 -48.93 -43.91
C LEU A 273 54.52 -49.35 -45.00
N ARG A 274 54.50 -50.64 -45.33
CA ARG A 274 53.49 -51.26 -46.20
C ARG A 274 52.13 -51.30 -45.52
N THR A 275 51.14 -50.59 -46.05
CA THR A 275 49.80 -50.54 -45.45
C THR A 275 49.02 -51.84 -45.70
N ASP A 276 49.34 -52.57 -46.76
CA ASP A 276 48.74 -53.86 -47.13
C ASP A 276 49.26 -55.05 -46.31
N GLY A 277 50.39 -54.89 -45.62
CA GLY A 277 51.06 -55.97 -44.90
C GLY A 277 50.16 -56.58 -43.82
N SER A 278 50.06 -57.92 -43.80
CA SER A 278 49.15 -58.66 -42.90
C SER A 278 49.33 -58.32 -41.41
N ALA A 279 50.56 -58.02 -40.97
CA ALA A 279 50.86 -57.58 -39.62
C ALA A 279 50.43 -56.12 -39.32
N PHE A 280 50.38 -55.24 -40.33
CA PHE A 280 49.90 -53.86 -40.21
C PHE A 280 48.36 -53.86 -40.20
N GLN A 281 47.74 -54.54 -41.17
CA GLN A 281 46.28 -54.67 -41.24
C GLN A 281 45.68 -55.34 -40.00
N LYS A 282 46.29 -56.43 -39.48
CA LYS A 282 45.79 -57.12 -38.28
C LYS A 282 45.89 -56.29 -36.99
N LYS A 283 46.88 -55.39 -36.88
CA LYS A 283 47.15 -54.64 -35.63
C LYS A 283 46.62 -53.21 -35.60
N LEU A 284 46.49 -52.59 -36.77
CA LEU A 284 46.20 -51.17 -36.89
C LEU A 284 45.14 -50.88 -37.96
N GLY A 285 45.16 -51.62 -39.08
CA GLY A 285 44.31 -51.35 -40.24
C GLY A 285 44.74 -50.09 -41.00
N TYR A 286 44.24 -49.90 -42.22
CA TYR A 286 44.47 -48.67 -43.00
C TYR A 286 43.14 -48.03 -43.41
N GLY A 287 42.57 -47.24 -42.50
CA GLY A 287 41.39 -46.41 -42.72
C GLY A 287 41.72 -44.91 -42.78
N PRO A 288 40.73 -44.02 -42.99
CA PRO A 288 40.93 -42.58 -43.12
C PRO A 288 41.60 -41.97 -41.89
N VAL A 289 41.12 -42.28 -40.68
CA VAL A 289 41.67 -41.78 -39.41
C VAL A 289 43.13 -42.19 -39.22
N VAL A 290 43.50 -43.43 -39.61
CA VAL A 290 44.89 -43.90 -39.54
C VAL A 290 45.78 -43.16 -40.54
N LYS A 291 45.29 -42.88 -41.76
CA LYS A 291 46.00 -42.06 -42.75
C LYS A 291 46.21 -40.64 -42.24
N GLU A 292 45.19 -40.03 -41.63
CA GLU A 292 45.29 -38.69 -41.06
C GLU A 292 46.28 -38.65 -39.89
N LEU A 293 46.19 -39.58 -38.95
CA LEU A 293 47.10 -39.71 -37.79
C LEU A 293 48.57 -39.81 -38.24
N PHE A 294 48.88 -40.61 -39.27
CA PHE A 294 50.24 -40.66 -39.84
C PHE A 294 50.65 -39.35 -40.53
N THR A 295 49.72 -38.69 -41.24
CA THR A 295 49.95 -37.39 -41.88
C THR A 295 50.22 -36.29 -40.85
N LEU A 296 49.52 -36.29 -39.71
CA LEU A 296 49.73 -35.42 -38.57
C LEU A 296 51.07 -35.66 -37.85
N MET A 297 51.68 -36.82 -38.03
CA MET A 297 53.06 -37.12 -37.62
C MET A 297 54.10 -36.84 -38.73
N GLY A 298 53.69 -36.31 -39.89
CA GLY A 298 54.58 -35.96 -41.00
C GLY A 298 54.93 -37.11 -41.96
N PHE A 299 54.28 -38.27 -41.84
CA PHE A 299 54.45 -39.35 -42.83
C PHE A 299 53.74 -38.98 -44.13
N THR A 300 54.31 -39.36 -45.27
CA THR A 300 53.76 -39.08 -46.60
C THR A 300 53.26 -40.36 -47.28
N GLN A 301 52.10 -40.29 -47.95
CA GLN A 301 51.62 -41.37 -48.80
C GLN A 301 52.47 -41.42 -50.08
N ALA A 302 53.01 -42.59 -50.40
CA ALA A 302 53.66 -42.86 -51.67
C ALA A 302 53.03 -44.10 -52.32
N GLU A 303 52.65 -43.96 -53.59
CA GLU A 303 52.11 -45.06 -54.39
C GLU A 303 53.23 -45.67 -55.23
N SER A 304 53.32 -47.00 -55.21
CA SER A 304 54.37 -47.74 -55.91
C SER A 304 53.80 -49.04 -56.46
N LYS A 305 53.62 -49.11 -57.79
CA LYS A 305 53.12 -50.31 -58.50
C LYS A 305 51.85 -50.90 -57.87
N SER A 306 50.86 -50.04 -57.62
CA SER A 306 49.57 -50.36 -57.01
C SER A 306 49.59 -50.72 -55.51
N GLU A 307 50.75 -50.67 -54.84
CA GLU A 307 50.83 -50.70 -53.38
C GLU A 307 50.83 -49.28 -52.80
N VAL A 308 50.02 -49.04 -51.76
CA VAL A 308 50.08 -47.83 -50.94
C VAL A 308 51.08 -48.03 -49.81
N GLN A 309 52.04 -47.11 -49.68
CA GLN A 309 53.07 -47.18 -48.64
C GLN A 309 53.20 -45.83 -47.92
N LEU A 310 53.37 -45.85 -46.60
CA LEU A 310 53.63 -44.66 -45.80
C LEU A 310 55.14 -44.47 -45.65
N ARG A 311 55.69 -43.39 -46.21
CA ARG A 311 57.09 -43.00 -46.01
C ARG A 311 57.21 -42.17 -44.74
N PRO A 312 58.12 -42.49 -43.80
CA PRO A 312 58.37 -41.64 -42.66
C PRO A 312 59.08 -40.33 -43.09
N PRO A 313 58.93 -39.22 -42.34
CA PRO A 313 59.56 -37.96 -42.68
C PRO A 313 61.09 -38.03 -42.55
N GLU A 314 61.79 -37.15 -43.27
CA GLU A 314 63.21 -36.88 -43.00
C GLU A 314 63.38 -36.32 -41.58
N ILE A 315 64.38 -36.80 -40.83
CA ILE A 315 64.66 -36.42 -39.43
C ILE A 315 66.13 -36.08 -39.18
N ASP A 316 66.89 -35.81 -40.24
CA ASP A 316 68.30 -35.44 -40.14
C ASP A 316 68.45 -34.06 -39.45
N PRO A 317 69.18 -33.96 -38.31
CA PRO A 317 69.29 -32.70 -37.57
C PRO A 317 70.14 -31.63 -38.29
N SER A 318 70.86 -31.98 -39.36
CA SER A 318 71.59 -31.02 -40.22
C SER A 318 70.66 -30.26 -41.18
N VAL A 319 69.47 -30.80 -41.48
CA VAL A 319 68.47 -30.16 -42.34
C VAL A 319 67.45 -29.42 -41.47
N PRO A 320 67.11 -28.14 -41.73
CA PRO A 320 66.13 -27.40 -40.94
C PRO A 320 64.77 -28.10 -40.83
N GLN A 321 64.27 -28.64 -41.96
CA GLN A 321 63.04 -29.44 -41.99
C GLN A 321 63.17 -30.75 -41.21
N GLY A 322 64.31 -31.43 -41.32
CA GLY A 322 64.61 -32.66 -40.57
C GLY A 322 64.57 -32.43 -39.06
N LYS A 323 65.13 -31.31 -38.59
CA LYS A 323 65.05 -30.88 -37.19
C LYS A 323 63.59 -30.64 -36.73
N ILE A 324 62.77 -29.93 -37.51
CA ILE A 324 61.35 -29.69 -37.18
C ILE A 324 60.57 -31.01 -37.13
N ASN A 325 60.74 -31.89 -38.13
CA ASN A 325 60.10 -33.19 -38.19
C ASN A 325 60.52 -34.10 -37.01
N ARG A 326 61.80 -34.06 -36.63
CA ARG A 326 62.35 -34.79 -35.46
C ARG A 326 61.70 -34.31 -34.16
N GLN A 327 61.57 -33.00 -33.96
CA GLN A 327 60.86 -32.42 -32.80
C GLN A 327 59.39 -32.84 -32.77
N ARG A 328 58.68 -32.74 -33.90
CA ARG A 328 57.27 -33.16 -34.06
C ARG A 328 57.05 -34.63 -33.69
N LEU A 329 57.94 -35.51 -34.16
CA LEU A 329 57.87 -36.94 -33.86
C LEU A 329 58.27 -37.28 -32.42
N LEU A 330 59.26 -36.59 -31.83
CA LEU A 330 59.60 -36.73 -30.41
C LEU A 330 58.41 -36.32 -29.52
N ARG A 331 57.75 -35.20 -29.86
CA ARG A 331 56.53 -34.74 -29.16
C ARG A 331 55.40 -35.76 -29.26
N ALA A 332 55.07 -36.25 -30.46
CA ALA A 332 54.06 -37.29 -30.63
C ALA A 332 54.40 -38.57 -29.85
N TRP A 333 55.68 -38.97 -29.80
CA TRP A 333 56.13 -40.11 -28.99
C TRP A 333 55.91 -39.89 -27.49
N VAL A 334 56.16 -38.68 -26.96
CA VAL A 334 55.88 -38.35 -25.56
C VAL A 334 54.38 -38.35 -25.26
N GLU A 335 53.57 -37.70 -26.09
CA GLU A 335 52.10 -37.59 -25.92
C GLU A 335 51.42 -38.97 -25.95
N ILE A 336 51.72 -39.77 -26.96
CA ILE A 336 51.17 -41.12 -27.12
C ILE A 336 51.66 -42.05 -26.00
N SER A 337 52.93 -41.91 -25.56
CA SER A 337 53.46 -42.67 -24.42
C SER A 337 52.82 -42.26 -23.09
N ALA A 338 52.55 -40.98 -22.89
CA ALA A 338 51.81 -40.45 -21.73
C ALA A 338 50.37 -40.99 -21.71
N TRP A 339 49.65 -40.91 -22.84
CA TRP A 339 48.31 -41.48 -22.96
C TRP A 339 48.29 -42.98 -22.64
N LEU A 340 49.23 -43.75 -23.22
CA LEU A 340 49.35 -45.19 -22.99
C LEU A 340 49.71 -45.52 -21.52
N CYS A 341 50.54 -44.69 -20.87
CA CYS A 341 50.86 -44.81 -19.45
C CYS A 341 49.61 -44.64 -18.58
N ASN A 342 48.81 -43.60 -18.84
CA ASN A 342 47.54 -43.38 -18.14
C ASN A 342 46.54 -44.53 -18.40
N PHE A 343 46.39 -44.96 -19.66
CA PHE A 343 45.50 -46.06 -20.04
C PHE A 343 45.85 -47.38 -19.31
N ARG A 344 47.15 -47.73 -19.22
CA ARG A 344 47.61 -48.89 -18.44
C ARG A 344 47.35 -48.73 -16.94
N LYS A 345 47.51 -47.52 -16.36
CA LYS A 345 47.19 -47.25 -14.94
C LYS A 345 45.69 -47.44 -14.65
N LEU A 346 44.82 -46.80 -15.42
CA LEU A 346 43.36 -46.88 -15.26
C LEU A 346 42.83 -48.31 -15.40
N TYR A 347 43.34 -49.06 -16.39
CA TYR A 347 42.94 -50.46 -16.59
C TYR A 347 43.33 -51.36 -15.40
N ARG A 348 44.54 -51.18 -14.83
CA ARG A 348 44.94 -51.90 -13.61
C ARG A 348 44.03 -51.57 -12.43
N ALA A 349 43.70 -50.30 -12.20
CA ALA A 349 42.82 -49.89 -11.10
C ALA A 349 41.42 -50.53 -11.18
N LEU A 350 40.80 -50.52 -12.36
CA LEU A 350 39.51 -51.16 -12.62
C LEU A 350 39.53 -52.68 -12.33
N PHE A 351 40.65 -53.36 -12.59
CA PHE A 351 40.81 -54.79 -12.32
C PHE A 351 40.96 -55.11 -10.82
N PHE A 352 41.52 -54.20 -10.01
CA PHE A 352 41.63 -54.40 -8.56
C PHE A 352 40.28 -54.27 -7.84
N HIS A 353 39.42 -53.31 -8.24
CA HIS A 353 38.08 -53.17 -7.64
C HIS A 353 37.14 -54.35 -7.95
N ALA A 354 37.39 -55.13 -9.01
CA ALA A 354 36.61 -56.32 -9.36
C ALA A 354 36.83 -57.52 -8.40
N LYS A 355 37.85 -57.50 -7.53
CA LYS A 355 38.20 -58.63 -6.63
C LYS A 355 37.19 -58.93 -5.51
N GLY A 356 36.03 -58.27 -5.48
CA GLY A 356 34.92 -58.63 -4.59
C GLY A 356 34.15 -59.90 -5.01
N ILE A 357 34.35 -60.43 -6.23
CA ILE A 357 33.49 -61.50 -6.80
C ILE A 357 34.32 -62.69 -7.34
N GLY A 358 34.46 -63.72 -6.51
CA GLY A 358 34.66 -65.11 -6.95
C GLY A 358 36.07 -65.55 -7.43
N PRO A 359 36.50 -66.80 -7.16
CA PRO A 359 37.81 -67.30 -7.57
C PRO A 359 37.81 -67.89 -9.00
N LEU A 360 37.56 -67.06 -10.04
CA LEU A 360 37.60 -67.54 -11.43
C LEU A 360 38.23 -66.59 -12.48
N THR A 361 38.73 -65.41 -12.09
CA THR A 361 39.38 -64.44 -13.00
C THR A 361 40.85 -64.16 -12.67
N VAL A 362 41.67 -65.21 -12.71
CA VAL A 362 43.15 -65.07 -12.79
C VAL A 362 43.53 -64.92 -14.27
N ASN A 363 44.60 -64.19 -14.59
CA ASN A 363 45.12 -63.96 -15.95
C ASN A 363 44.30 -63.04 -16.87
N LEU A 364 44.07 -61.78 -16.46
CA LEU A 364 43.80 -60.71 -17.44
C LEU A 364 44.69 -59.47 -17.24
N ALA A 365 45.04 -59.12 -16.01
CA ALA A 365 46.20 -58.27 -15.75
C ALA A 365 47.49 -58.96 -16.25
N ASP A 366 47.71 -60.21 -15.87
CA ASP A 366 48.87 -61.01 -16.30
C ASP A 366 48.88 -61.31 -17.81
N ALA A 367 47.73 -61.23 -18.48
CA ALA A 367 47.64 -61.32 -19.94
C ALA A 367 48.14 -60.05 -20.65
N LEU A 368 48.06 -58.89 -19.99
CA LEU A 368 48.68 -57.64 -20.44
C LEU A 368 50.11 -57.45 -19.90
N ASP A 369 50.55 -58.20 -18.89
CA ASP A 369 51.91 -58.14 -18.32
C ASP A 369 52.84 -59.30 -18.76
N ASN A 370 52.45 -60.04 -19.80
CA ASN A 370 53.09 -61.32 -20.18
C ASN A 370 54.38 -61.19 -21.02
N LYS A 371 55.50 -60.83 -20.36
CA LYS A 371 56.91 -61.06 -20.78
C LYS A 371 57.42 -60.55 -22.14
N LYS A 372 56.62 -59.87 -22.98
CA LYS A 372 57.09 -59.24 -24.25
C LYS A 372 56.53 -57.82 -24.48
N ASN A 373 56.18 -57.13 -23.41
CA ASN A 373 55.54 -55.82 -23.47
C ASN A 373 56.43 -54.72 -24.04
N TYR A 374 55.81 -53.76 -24.73
CA TYR A 374 56.43 -52.48 -25.02
C TYR A 374 56.74 -51.73 -23.70
N SER A 375 58.01 -51.35 -23.52
CA SER A 375 58.45 -50.58 -22.36
C SER A 375 58.11 -49.11 -22.56
N ILE A 376 57.44 -48.49 -21.60
CA ILE A 376 57.08 -47.07 -21.67
C ILE A 376 58.17 -46.29 -20.92
N HIS A 377 58.87 -45.42 -21.64
CA HIS A 377 59.96 -44.59 -21.09
C HIS A 377 59.48 -43.22 -20.57
N VAL A 378 58.16 -43.02 -20.49
CA VAL A 378 57.50 -41.82 -19.95
C VAL A 378 56.78 -42.15 -18.64
N GLN A 379 57.11 -41.39 -17.59
CA GLN A 379 56.45 -41.45 -16.28
C GLN A 379 55.44 -40.31 -16.14
N LEU A 380 54.37 -40.56 -15.37
CA LEU A 380 53.31 -39.59 -15.08
C LEU A 380 53.11 -39.43 -13.58
N GLU A 381 53.14 -38.20 -13.10
CA GLU A 381 52.84 -37.81 -11.72
C GLU A 381 51.59 -36.91 -11.70
N GLY A 382 50.71 -37.07 -10.71
CA GLY A 382 49.46 -36.31 -10.66
C GLY A 382 49.70 -34.86 -10.22
N ALA A 383 49.27 -33.88 -11.01
CA ALA A 383 49.50 -32.47 -10.70
C ALA A 383 48.58 -31.91 -9.60
N ARG A 384 47.46 -32.59 -9.31
CA ARG A 384 46.34 -32.07 -8.50
C ARG A 384 46.76 -31.59 -7.12
N GLU A 385 47.38 -32.46 -6.33
CA GLU A 385 47.81 -32.15 -4.95
C GLU A 385 48.84 -31.01 -4.95
N MET A 386 49.75 -30.99 -5.93
CA MET A 386 50.79 -29.97 -6.09
C MET A 386 50.20 -28.58 -6.30
N TYR A 387 49.35 -28.38 -7.33
CA TYR A 387 48.81 -27.05 -7.59
C TYR A 387 47.73 -26.66 -6.55
N GLN A 388 46.91 -27.59 -6.08
CA GLN A 388 45.91 -27.27 -5.05
C GLN A 388 46.56 -26.81 -3.74
N THR A 389 47.63 -27.46 -3.29
CA THR A 389 48.38 -27.02 -2.10
C THR A 389 49.04 -25.66 -2.31
N ALA A 390 49.61 -25.43 -3.50
CA ALA A 390 50.34 -24.20 -3.81
C ALA A 390 49.46 -22.95 -3.95
N ILE A 391 48.16 -23.10 -4.20
CA ILE A 391 47.21 -21.98 -4.32
C ILE A 391 46.31 -21.80 -3.09
N GLY A 392 46.44 -22.64 -2.06
CA GLY A 392 45.61 -22.60 -0.84
C GLY A 392 44.28 -23.36 -0.94
N ALA A 393 44.15 -24.30 -1.89
CA ALA A 393 42.91 -25.03 -2.20
C ALA A 393 42.87 -26.48 -1.69
N HIS A 394 43.94 -27.00 -1.07
CA HIS A 394 44.00 -28.41 -0.66
C HIS A 394 42.93 -28.76 0.39
N VAL A 395 42.63 -30.05 0.57
CA VAL A 395 41.62 -30.51 1.55
C VAL A 395 42.06 -30.23 2.99
N ASP A 396 43.38 -30.29 3.26
CA ASP A 396 43.95 -29.96 4.57
C ASP A 396 43.98 -28.45 4.86
N GLN A 397 43.90 -27.62 3.81
CA GLN A 397 43.88 -26.15 3.92
C GLN A 397 42.44 -25.62 4.01
N ILE A 398 41.51 -26.24 3.26
CA ILE A 398 40.09 -25.90 3.22
C ILE A 398 39.27 -27.20 3.32
N PRO A 399 38.55 -27.43 4.44
CA PRO A 399 37.74 -28.64 4.60
C PRO A 399 36.63 -28.72 3.54
N ARG A 400 36.21 -29.95 3.22
CA ARG A 400 35.20 -30.24 2.21
C ARG A 400 34.00 -30.96 2.83
N GLY A 401 32.81 -30.75 2.28
CA GLY A 401 31.59 -31.50 2.64
C GLY A 401 30.94 -31.12 3.98
N LEU A 402 31.17 -29.90 4.48
CA LEU A 402 30.50 -29.39 5.69
C LEU A 402 29.05 -28.89 5.44
N LEU A 403 28.59 -28.90 4.18
CA LEU A 403 27.22 -28.57 3.81
C LEU A 403 26.30 -29.78 4.10
N SER A 404 25.13 -29.52 4.68
CA SER A 404 24.20 -30.59 5.10
C SER A 404 23.63 -31.38 3.91
N GLN A 405 23.20 -32.62 4.15
CA GLN A 405 22.60 -33.45 3.10
C GLN A 405 21.29 -32.84 2.54
N LYS A 406 20.50 -32.14 3.36
CA LYS A 406 19.32 -31.39 2.88
C LYS A 406 19.74 -30.24 1.96
N MET A 407 20.68 -29.40 2.40
CA MET A 407 21.18 -28.28 1.59
C MET A 407 21.78 -28.77 0.27
N VAL A 408 22.49 -29.90 0.26
CA VAL A 408 23.01 -30.53 -0.97
C VAL A 408 21.88 -30.96 -1.92
N GLN A 409 20.81 -31.58 -1.40
CA GLN A 409 19.65 -31.95 -2.20
C GLN A 409 18.87 -30.73 -2.71
N ALA A 410 18.84 -29.64 -1.94
CA ALA A 410 18.13 -28.41 -2.25
C ALA A 410 18.93 -27.40 -3.10
N GLN A 411 20.15 -27.71 -3.55
CA GLN A 411 20.97 -26.77 -4.34
C GLN A 411 20.26 -26.25 -5.60
N GLY A 412 19.39 -27.06 -6.22
CA GLY A 412 18.58 -26.65 -7.37
C GLY A 412 17.47 -25.62 -7.08
N MET A 413 17.33 -25.17 -5.82
CA MET A 413 16.46 -24.06 -5.42
C MET A 413 17.19 -22.70 -5.37
N LEU A 414 18.52 -22.69 -5.57
CA LEU A 414 19.33 -21.48 -5.72
C LEU A 414 19.65 -21.23 -7.20
N GLU A 415 19.90 -19.98 -7.58
CA GLU A 415 20.51 -19.69 -8.88
C GLU A 415 21.90 -20.35 -8.95
N ALA A 416 22.27 -20.89 -10.12
CA ALA A 416 23.55 -21.58 -10.31
C ALA A 416 24.77 -20.70 -9.92
N ASP A 417 24.64 -19.38 -10.13
CA ASP A 417 25.70 -18.39 -9.90
C ASP A 417 25.82 -17.94 -8.44
N VAL A 418 24.94 -18.36 -7.51
CA VAL A 418 24.99 -17.97 -6.08
C VAL A 418 26.34 -18.29 -5.45
N TRP A 419 26.82 -19.53 -5.62
CA TRP A 419 28.09 -19.94 -5.02
C TRP A 419 29.31 -19.36 -5.76
N PRO A 420 29.42 -19.42 -7.11
CA PRO A 420 30.51 -18.79 -7.84
C PRO A 420 30.63 -17.28 -7.60
N SER A 421 29.51 -16.56 -7.54
CA SER A 421 29.50 -15.11 -7.29
C SER A 421 29.95 -14.74 -5.87
N LEU A 422 29.81 -15.64 -4.89
CA LEU A 422 30.40 -15.47 -3.55
C LEU A 422 31.85 -16.01 -3.46
N GLY A 423 32.44 -16.38 -4.61
CA GLY A 423 33.80 -16.90 -4.73
C GLY A 423 33.97 -18.35 -4.26
N LEU A 424 32.87 -19.08 -4.07
CA LEU A 424 32.80 -20.37 -3.38
C LEU A 424 32.32 -21.51 -4.30
N THR A 425 32.52 -22.74 -3.83
CA THR A 425 31.79 -23.91 -4.36
C THR A 425 30.90 -24.48 -3.24
N PRO A 426 29.79 -25.16 -3.54
CA PRO A 426 28.96 -25.81 -2.51
C PRO A 426 29.74 -26.88 -1.71
N SER A 427 30.75 -27.50 -2.34
CA SER A 427 31.60 -28.51 -1.70
C SER A 427 32.55 -27.94 -0.65
N THR A 428 32.82 -26.63 -0.70
CA THR A 428 33.80 -25.90 0.12
C THR A 428 33.14 -24.93 1.10
N TYR A 429 31.83 -25.05 1.31
CA TYR A 429 31.12 -24.25 2.28
C TYR A 429 31.70 -24.46 3.69
N SER A 430 31.94 -23.36 4.39
CA SER A 430 31.94 -23.29 5.84
C SER A 430 31.37 -21.92 6.27
N PRO A 431 30.88 -21.75 7.51
CA PRO A 431 30.39 -20.45 7.97
C PRO A 431 31.46 -19.35 7.89
N ASP A 432 32.72 -19.68 8.18
CA ASP A 432 33.85 -18.75 8.11
C ASP A 432 34.21 -18.37 6.66
N LEU A 433 34.18 -19.33 5.74
CA LEU A 433 34.48 -19.09 4.33
C LEU A 433 33.34 -18.39 3.59
N LEU A 434 32.08 -18.62 3.98
CA LEU A 434 30.94 -17.87 3.46
C LEU A 434 30.98 -16.41 3.91
N ALA A 435 31.24 -16.17 5.21
CA ALA A 435 31.42 -14.82 5.74
C ALA A 435 32.63 -14.09 5.11
N PHE A 436 33.76 -14.78 4.97
CA PHE A 436 34.95 -14.22 4.32
C PHE A 436 34.73 -13.93 2.83
N GLY A 437 34.10 -14.85 2.09
CA GLY A 437 33.78 -14.68 0.67
C GLY A 437 32.91 -13.44 0.45
N TYR A 438 31.77 -13.34 1.13
CA TYR A 438 30.90 -12.16 1.10
C TYR A 438 31.66 -10.86 1.39
N LEU A 439 32.40 -10.80 2.51
CA LEU A 439 33.16 -9.60 2.89
C LEU A 439 34.29 -9.25 1.91
N ALA A 440 34.92 -10.25 1.28
CA ALA A 440 35.96 -10.05 0.29
C ALA A 440 35.40 -9.52 -1.03
N GLN A 441 34.22 -9.99 -1.47
CA GLN A 441 33.51 -9.42 -2.62
C GLN A 441 33.12 -7.96 -2.35
N CYS A 442 32.44 -7.67 -1.24
CA CYS A 442 32.01 -6.30 -0.91
C CYS A 442 33.19 -5.31 -0.76
N ARG A 443 34.41 -5.79 -0.49
CA ARG A 443 35.65 -5.00 -0.48
C ARG A 443 36.25 -4.81 -1.88
N CYS A 444 36.19 -5.80 -2.75
CA CYS A 444 36.85 -5.80 -4.07
C CYS A 444 35.94 -5.36 -5.22
N ASP A 445 34.63 -5.42 -5.01
CA ASP A 445 33.58 -4.98 -5.91
C ASP A 445 32.40 -4.39 -5.10
N PRO A 446 32.57 -3.17 -4.54
CA PRO A 446 31.53 -2.53 -3.75
C PRO A 446 30.30 -2.15 -4.59
N ALA A 447 30.39 -2.12 -5.92
CA ALA A 447 29.26 -1.81 -6.80
C ALA A 447 28.19 -2.91 -6.74
N ASN A 448 28.59 -4.18 -6.83
CA ASN A 448 27.67 -5.31 -6.77
C ASN A 448 27.31 -5.77 -5.34
N THR A 449 27.51 -4.93 -4.31
CA THR A 449 27.21 -5.30 -2.90
C THR A 449 25.79 -5.86 -2.73
N MET A 450 24.78 -5.27 -3.39
CA MET A 450 23.40 -5.76 -3.34
C MET A 450 23.27 -7.20 -3.86
N LYS A 451 23.97 -7.56 -4.96
CA LYS A 451 23.98 -8.92 -5.51
C LYS A 451 24.61 -9.90 -4.50
N TYR A 452 25.78 -9.57 -3.96
CA TYR A 452 26.46 -10.43 -2.98
C TYR A 452 25.65 -10.59 -1.68
N PHE A 453 24.98 -9.54 -1.20
CA PHE A 453 24.14 -9.61 0.01
C PHE A 453 22.85 -10.37 -0.23
N THR A 454 22.25 -10.26 -1.43
CA THR A 454 21.11 -11.10 -1.85
C THR A 454 21.49 -12.57 -1.79
N TYR A 455 22.58 -12.97 -2.46
CA TYR A 455 23.03 -14.36 -2.49
C TYR A 455 23.44 -14.92 -1.12
N PHE A 456 24.07 -14.09 -0.27
CA PHE A 456 24.37 -14.43 1.12
C PHE A 456 23.08 -14.70 1.92
N SER A 457 22.07 -13.84 1.77
CA SER A 457 20.77 -13.98 2.42
C SER A 457 19.94 -15.15 1.87
N SER A 458 19.96 -15.42 0.56
CA SER A 458 19.27 -16.58 -0.05
C SER A 458 19.78 -17.91 0.51
N ILE A 459 21.08 -18.04 0.79
CA ILE A 459 21.63 -19.23 1.45
C ILE A 459 21.08 -19.38 2.87
N GLN A 460 20.97 -18.29 3.65
CA GLN A 460 20.40 -18.34 5.00
C GLN A 460 18.88 -18.64 4.99
N GLN A 461 18.14 -18.03 4.06
CA GLN A 461 16.71 -18.28 3.86
C GLN A 461 16.44 -19.75 3.50
N LEU A 462 17.26 -20.35 2.63
CA LEU A 462 17.13 -21.76 2.27
C LEU A 462 17.46 -22.70 3.46
N MET A 463 18.49 -22.40 4.24
CA MET A 463 18.77 -23.14 5.49
C MET A 463 17.57 -23.08 6.45
N ALA A 464 17.00 -21.89 6.65
CA ALA A 464 15.83 -21.71 7.51
C ALA A 464 14.59 -22.45 6.98
N SER A 465 14.28 -22.39 5.68
CA SER A 465 13.12 -23.07 5.09
C SER A 465 13.22 -24.60 5.12
N LEU A 466 14.44 -25.14 5.11
CA LEU A 466 14.70 -26.58 5.28
C LEU A 466 14.67 -27.02 6.77
N GLY A 467 14.42 -26.09 7.70
CA GLY A 467 14.42 -26.34 9.14
C GLY A 467 15.81 -26.63 9.69
N GLU A 468 16.85 -25.96 9.19
CA GLU A 468 18.22 -26.04 9.70
C GLU A 468 18.59 -24.76 10.47
N SER A 469 19.34 -24.93 11.56
CA SER A 469 19.79 -23.81 12.39
C SER A 469 20.87 -23.00 11.67
N VAL A 470 20.54 -21.78 11.23
CA VAL A 470 21.52 -20.85 10.66
C VAL A 470 22.64 -20.58 11.69
N PRO A 471 23.92 -20.79 11.35
CA PRO A 471 25.04 -20.53 12.25
C PRO A 471 25.05 -19.09 12.80
N PRO A 472 25.22 -18.88 14.11
CA PRO A 472 24.99 -17.56 14.74
C PRO A 472 25.88 -16.45 14.16
N LYS A 473 27.11 -16.77 13.74
CA LYS A 473 28.04 -15.84 13.08
C LYS A 473 27.53 -15.31 11.72
N LEU A 474 26.72 -16.10 11.00
CA LEU A 474 26.11 -15.67 9.73
C LEU A 474 24.90 -14.75 9.99
N SER A 475 24.11 -15.07 11.01
CA SER A 475 22.99 -14.23 11.48
C SER A 475 23.48 -12.89 12.04
N GLU A 476 24.55 -12.90 12.84
CA GLU A 476 25.22 -11.71 13.37
C GLU A 476 25.75 -10.83 12.23
N LEU A 477 26.41 -11.42 11.23
CA LEU A 477 26.88 -10.69 10.05
C LEU A 477 25.71 -10.08 9.24
N ALA A 478 24.59 -10.80 9.09
CA ALA A 478 23.40 -10.25 8.43
C ALA A 478 22.82 -9.04 9.20
N ILE A 479 22.75 -9.12 10.54
CA ILE A 479 22.31 -8.00 11.40
C ILE A 479 23.28 -6.81 11.30
N ILE A 480 24.60 -7.05 11.27
CA ILE A 480 25.61 -6.01 11.10
C ILE A 480 25.48 -5.33 9.73
N GLU A 481 25.30 -6.07 8.64
CA GLU A 481 25.11 -5.46 7.31
C GLU A 481 23.76 -4.73 7.19
N ALA A 482 22.68 -5.23 7.78
CA ALA A 482 21.41 -4.52 7.87
C ALA A 482 21.57 -3.19 8.64
N SER A 483 22.30 -3.16 9.76
CA SER A 483 22.63 -1.92 10.49
C SER A 483 23.53 -0.94 9.71
N ARG A 484 24.18 -1.41 8.63
CA ARG A 484 24.91 -0.59 7.66
C ARG A 484 24.03 -0.12 6.51
N ASN A 485 22.71 -0.29 6.61
CA ASN A 485 21.69 -0.03 5.58
C ASN A 485 21.87 -0.90 4.31
N ARG A 486 22.47 -2.09 4.40
CA ARG A 486 22.50 -3.02 3.25
C ARG A 486 21.14 -3.68 3.05
N PHE A 487 20.76 -3.84 1.78
CA PHE A 487 19.49 -4.38 1.32
C PHE A 487 19.72 -5.37 0.17
N THR A 488 18.78 -6.30 0.00
CA THR A 488 18.78 -7.34 -1.03
C THR A 488 17.98 -6.89 -2.27
N LYS A 489 18.04 -7.68 -3.36
CA LYS A 489 17.24 -7.44 -4.57
C LYS A 489 15.73 -7.49 -4.28
N THR A 490 15.28 -8.40 -3.41
CA THR A 490 13.87 -8.46 -3.00
C THR A 490 13.44 -7.26 -2.17
N ASP A 491 14.33 -6.70 -1.34
CA ASP A 491 14.06 -5.46 -0.61
C ASP A 491 13.99 -4.25 -1.56
N PHE A 492 14.83 -4.24 -2.60
CA PHE A 492 14.82 -3.22 -3.66
C PHE A 492 13.56 -3.31 -4.54
N GLU A 493 13.11 -4.51 -4.89
CA GLU A 493 11.84 -4.73 -5.61
C GLU A 493 10.65 -4.25 -4.76
N LEU A 494 10.63 -4.57 -3.47
CA LEU A 494 9.64 -4.07 -2.51
C LEU A 494 9.73 -2.55 -2.33
N ALA A 495 10.92 -1.96 -2.35
CA ALA A 495 11.12 -0.51 -2.33
C ALA A 495 10.54 0.17 -3.59
N CYS A 496 10.77 -0.39 -4.78
CA CYS A 496 10.15 0.10 -6.01
C CYS A 496 8.62 0.03 -5.91
N HIS A 497 8.07 -1.08 -5.43
CA HIS A 497 6.63 -1.21 -5.23
C HIS A 497 6.07 -0.22 -4.20
N ASN A 498 6.77 0.00 -3.08
CA ASN A 498 6.41 0.99 -2.06
C ASN A 498 6.43 2.44 -2.57
N LEU A 499 7.16 2.74 -3.66
CA LEU A 499 7.15 4.03 -4.34
C LEU A 499 6.10 4.14 -5.46
N GLY A 500 5.35 3.07 -5.74
CA GLY A 500 4.25 3.05 -6.70
C GLY A 500 4.52 2.32 -8.02
N PHE A 501 5.69 1.70 -8.19
CA PHE A 501 6.04 0.95 -9.39
C PHE A 501 5.49 -0.51 -9.35
N GLY A 502 5.45 -1.14 -10.52
CA GLY A 502 4.83 -2.46 -10.74
C GLY A 502 3.35 -2.36 -11.17
N ALA A 503 2.79 -3.46 -11.67
CA ALA A 503 1.45 -3.50 -12.26
C ALA A 503 0.32 -3.10 -11.28
N ASP A 504 0.43 -3.48 -10.00
CA ASP A 504 -0.52 -3.13 -8.94
C ASP A 504 -0.20 -1.78 -8.26
N GLY A 505 0.87 -1.10 -8.68
CA GLY A 505 1.30 0.19 -8.12
C GLY A 505 0.55 1.37 -8.75
N PHE A 506 0.44 2.49 -8.01
CA PHE A 506 -0.34 3.66 -8.48
C PHE A 506 0.22 4.35 -9.73
N LEU A 507 1.45 4.04 -10.14
CA LEU A 507 2.03 4.51 -11.41
C LEU A 507 1.66 3.62 -12.60
N GLY A 508 1.20 2.38 -12.37
CA GLY A 508 0.86 1.41 -13.42
C GLY A 508 2.02 1.00 -14.33
N LEU A 509 3.27 1.21 -13.89
CA LEU A 509 4.49 1.05 -14.68
C LEU A 509 5.50 0.21 -13.90
N GLU A 510 6.06 -0.81 -14.54
CA GLU A 510 7.22 -1.54 -14.01
C GLU A 510 8.44 -0.60 -13.90
N TYR A 511 9.32 -0.88 -12.94
CA TYR A 511 10.54 -0.08 -12.74
C TYR A 511 11.62 -0.53 -13.73
N ASP A 512 12.23 0.44 -14.41
CA ASP A 512 13.33 0.24 -15.36
C ASP A 512 14.47 1.24 -15.07
N ASP A 513 15.68 0.91 -15.49
CA ASP A 513 16.86 1.78 -15.36
C ASP A 513 16.79 2.98 -16.33
N ASP A 514 16.06 2.85 -17.45
CA ASP A 514 15.80 3.93 -18.43
C ASP A 514 14.84 5.03 -17.91
N ILE A 515 14.20 4.86 -16.74
CA ILE A 515 13.29 5.87 -16.16
C ILE A 515 14.09 7.09 -15.66
N ASP A 516 13.68 8.33 -15.98
CA ASP A 516 14.36 9.54 -15.51
C ASP A 516 14.34 9.71 -13.97
N ASP A 517 15.46 10.19 -13.39
CA ASP A 517 15.55 10.51 -11.96
C ASP A 517 14.49 11.52 -11.50
N GLU A 518 14.04 12.44 -12.38
CA GLU A 518 12.95 13.37 -12.05
C GLU A 518 11.60 12.64 -11.88
N PHE A 519 11.35 11.57 -12.63
CA PHE A 519 10.17 10.73 -12.47
C PHE A 519 10.19 9.98 -11.14
N VAL A 520 11.35 9.40 -10.77
CA VAL A 520 11.54 8.74 -9.45
C VAL A 520 11.38 9.74 -8.30
N ALA A 521 11.87 10.97 -8.45
CA ALA A 521 11.66 12.04 -7.47
C ALA A 521 10.19 12.47 -7.37
N ASN A 522 9.43 12.47 -8.47
CA ASN A 522 7.99 12.76 -8.47
C ASN A 522 7.17 11.62 -7.83
N ALA A 523 7.48 10.36 -8.12
CA ALA A 523 6.88 9.20 -7.46
C ALA A 523 7.03 9.27 -5.93
N PHE A 524 8.25 9.60 -5.45
CA PHE A 524 8.50 9.83 -4.02
C PHE A 524 7.68 11.01 -3.46
N ARG A 525 7.57 12.14 -4.18
CA ARG A 525 6.76 13.30 -3.75
C ARG A 525 5.27 12.93 -3.59
N GLU A 526 4.68 12.23 -4.54
CA GLU A 526 3.27 11.79 -4.43
C GLU A 526 3.08 10.78 -3.29
N ARG A 527 3.99 9.81 -3.14
CA ARG A 527 3.96 8.86 -2.03
C ARG A 527 4.09 9.54 -0.66
N VAL A 528 4.89 10.60 -0.57
CA VAL A 528 5.00 11.45 0.63
C VAL A 528 3.71 12.22 0.89
N LYS A 529 3.03 12.78 -0.12
CA LYS A 529 1.72 13.43 0.06
C LYS A 529 0.66 12.46 0.57
N GLU A 530 0.57 11.26 0.00
CA GLU A 530 -0.36 10.22 0.46
C GLU A 530 -0.06 9.81 1.91
N ALA A 531 1.21 9.64 2.26
CA ALA A 531 1.63 9.38 3.63
C ALA A 531 1.37 10.54 4.61
N VAL A 532 1.31 11.79 4.14
CA VAL A 532 0.93 12.96 4.96
C VAL A 532 -0.60 13.04 5.15
N ARG A 533 -1.39 12.63 4.16
CA ARG A 533 -2.87 12.62 4.22
C ARG A 533 -3.44 11.48 5.08
N ASP A 534 -2.67 10.42 5.34
CA ASP A 534 -3.10 9.29 6.17
C ASP A 534 -2.95 9.58 7.67
N ALA A 535 -4.06 9.97 8.31
CA ALA A 535 -4.12 10.33 9.73
C ALA A 535 -3.86 9.16 10.72
N ALA A 536 -3.84 7.90 10.29
CA ALA A 536 -3.68 6.74 11.17
C ALA A 536 -2.41 5.92 10.88
N GLY A 537 -2.02 5.77 9.62
CA GLY A 537 -0.84 5.03 9.16
C GLY A 537 0.31 5.90 8.64
N GLY A 538 0.09 7.21 8.47
CA GLY A 538 0.99 8.11 7.74
C GLY A 538 2.43 8.15 8.26
N ALA A 539 2.62 8.12 9.59
CA ALA A 539 3.95 8.10 10.20
C ALA A 539 4.78 6.85 9.86
N GLN A 540 4.13 5.70 9.61
CA GLN A 540 4.82 4.49 9.12
C GLN A 540 5.03 4.56 7.61
N LYS A 541 3.98 4.86 6.82
CA LYS A 541 4.08 5.03 5.37
C LYS A 541 5.19 6.01 4.95
N LEU A 542 5.39 7.09 5.71
CA LEU A 542 6.44 8.07 5.44
C LEU A 542 7.85 7.52 5.77
N ARG A 543 8.01 6.66 6.78
CA ARG A 543 9.27 5.94 7.03
C ARG A 543 9.57 4.99 5.88
N ASP A 544 8.58 4.18 5.50
CA ASP A 544 8.70 3.20 4.42
C ASP A 544 9.05 3.87 3.08
N ALA A 545 8.39 4.99 2.75
CA ALA A 545 8.70 5.78 1.56
C ALA A 545 10.11 6.41 1.59
N LYS A 546 10.55 6.95 2.74
CA LYS A 546 11.90 7.52 2.89
C LYS A 546 13.00 6.44 2.88
N GLU A 547 12.72 5.22 3.32
CA GLU A 547 13.63 4.08 3.22
C GLU A 547 13.66 3.50 1.81
N ALA A 548 12.50 3.34 1.16
CA ALA A 548 12.41 2.89 -0.23
C ALA A 548 13.16 3.85 -1.19
N PHE A 549 12.98 5.16 -1.01
CA PHE A 549 13.70 6.17 -1.80
C PHE A 549 15.22 6.14 -1.55
N ARG A 550 15.68 5.81 -0.33
CA ARG A 550 17.11 5.54 -0.05
C ARG A 550 17.61 4.37 -0.91
N MET A 551 16.90 3.24 -0.88
CA MET A 551 17.33 2.02 -1.60
C MET A 551 17.43 2.29 -3.11
N VAL A 552 16.45 2.98 -3.71
CA VAL A 552 16.48 3.31 -5.14
C VAL A 552 17.58 4.31 -5.48
N ALA A 553 17.78 5.36 -4.66
CA ALA A 553 18.87 6.33 -4.87
C ALA A 553 20.26 5.68 -4.75
N GLU A 554 20.46 4.79 -3.79
CA GLU A 554 21.72 4.05 -3.60
C GLU A 554 21.98 3.03 -4.70
N ALA A 555 20.94 2.29 -5.15
CA ALA A 555 21.07 1.28 -6.22
C ALA A 555 21.44 1.90 -7.57
N ARG A 556 20.77 3.01 -7.96
CA ARG A 556 21.17 3.84 -9.13
C ARG A 556 22.52 4.52 -8.94
N GLY A 557 22.95 4.70 -7.70
CA GLY A 557 24.13 5.50 -7.34
C GLY A 557 23.97 7.00 -7.67
N SER A 558 22.74 7.48 -7.85
CA SER A 558 22.46 8.84 -8.31
C SER A 558 22.64 9.88 -7.21
N VAL A 559 23.46 10.89 -7.51
CA VAL A 559 23.79 11.98 -6.58
C VAL A 559 22.61 12.96 -6.42
N THR A 560 21.75 13.12 -7.44
CA THR A 560 20.57 14.00 -7.37
C THR A 560 19.51 13.42 -6.44
N LEU A 561 19.17 12.13 -6.61
CA LEU A 561 18.24 11.40 -5.76
C LEU A 561 18.75 11.33 -4.30
N HIS A 562 20.04 11.03 -4.10
CA HIS A 562 20.61 10.98 -2.74
C HIS A 562 20.56 12.36 -2.05
N ARG A 563 20.78 13.47 -2.77
CA ARG A 563 20.65 14.82 -2.19
C ARG A 563 19.20 15.15 -1.81
N LEU A 564 18.24 14.81 -2.68
CA LEU A 564 16.80 14.94 -2.38
C LEU A 564 16.40 14.07 -1.17
N TRP A 565 16.99 12.89 -1.02
CA TRP A 565 16.77 12.05 0.16
C TRP A 565 17.32 12.68 1.44
N GLU A 566 18.52 13.28 1.39
CA GLU A 566 19.10 14.00 2.53
C GLU A 566 18.28 15.23 2.93
N GLU A 567 17.78 15.99 1.95
CA GLU A 567 16.80 17.06 2.18
C GLU A 567 15.51 16.49 2.84
N SER A 568 15.02 15.35 2.36
CA SER A 568 13.81 14.69 2.90
C SER A 568 13.93 14.22 4.36
N LYS A 569 15.15 14.02 4.88
CA LYS A 569 15.36 13.67 6.30
C LYS A 569 14.86 14.76 7.24
N SER A 570 14.91 16.03 6.82
CA SER A 570 14.42 17.14 7.62
C SER A 570 12.89 17.22 7.67
N MET A 571 12.20 16.75 6.61
CA MET A 571 10.75 16.90 6.44
C MET A 571 9.97 16.39 7.65
N MET A 572 9.23 17.32 8.25
CA MET A 572 8.37 17.16 9.42
C MET A 572 7.19 16.20 9.14
N THR A 573 6.65 15.57 10.19
CA THR A 573 5.46 14.70 10.16
C THR A 573 4.21 15.47 10.58
N ALA A 574 3.01 14.97 10.25
CA ALA A 574 1.74 15.54 10.72
C ALA A 574 1.70 15.73 12.25
N GLU A 575 2.05 14.69 13.01
CA GLU A 575 2.17 14.74 14.48
C GLU A 575 3.13 15.86 14.93
N LYS A 576 4.33 15.94 14.32
CA LYS A 576 5.36 16.94 14.66
C LYS A 576 4.95 18.36 14.23
N ALA A 577 4.06 18.51 13.25
CA ALA A 577 3.48 19.79 12.85
C ALA A 577 2.46 20.27 13.89
N TYR A 578 1.48 19.43 14.26
CA TYR A 578 0.54 19.73 15.34
C TYR A 578 1.25 20.03 16.67
N MET A 579 2.30 19.25 17.01
CA MET A 579 3.15 19.52 18.17
C MET A 579 3.99 20.80 18.06
N SER A 580 4.43 21.22 16.86
CA SER A 580 5.25 22.44 16.69
C SER A 580 4.42 23.73 16.75
N LEU A 581 3.12 23.65 16.47
CA LEU A 581 2.15 24.73 16.69
C LEU A 581 1.35 24.57 18.00
N GLU A 582 1.60 23.49 18.75
CA GLU A 582 0.98 23.16 20.05
C GLU A 582 -0.57 23.11 20.02
N ILE A 583 -1.15 22.64 18.90
CA ILE A 583 -2.60 22.59 18.62
C ILE A 583 -3.15 21.16 18.53
N PRO A 584 -4.33 20.88 19.11
CA PRO A 584 -5.08 19.65 18.85
C PRO A 584 -5.46 19.47 17.38
N ALA A 585 -5.56 18.21 16.92
CA ALA A 585 -5.81 17.89 15.52
C ALA A 585 -7.21 18.33 15.01
N ASP A 586 -8.17 18.47 15.93
CA ASP A 586 -9.56 18.90 15.75
C ASP A 586 -9.76 20.43 15.76
N THR A 587 -8.71 21.22 16.03
CA THR A 587 -8.75 22.70 16.05
C THR A 587 -9.21 23.28 14.71
N GLU A 588 -10.21 24.17 14.66
CA GLU A 588 -10.69 24.77 13.40
C GLU A 588 -9.60 25.59 12.66
N ASP A 589 -9.63 25.62 11.32
CA ASP A 589 -8.59 26.25 10.48
C ASP A 589 -8.36 27.73 10.79
N GLU A 590 -9.40 28.47 11.16
CA GLU A 590 -9.31 29.88 11.57
C GLU A 590 -8.51 30.05 12.88
N MET A 591 -8.71 29.13 13.82
CA MET A 591 -7.94 29.06 15.06
C MET A 591 -6.50 28.61 14.79
N VAL A 592 -6.26 27.72 13.82
CA VAL A 592 -4.90 27.33 13.39
C VAL A 592 -4.14 28.51 12.77
N ILE A 593 -4.78 29.32 11.92
CA ILE A 593 -4.21 30.57 11.39
C ILE A 593 -3.91 31.56 12.53
N THR A 594 -4.84 31.70 13.47
CA THR A 594 -4.71 32.62 14.62
C THR A 594 -3.54 32.23 15.54
N VAL A 595 -3.45 30.95 15.92
CA VAL A 595 -2.34 30.44 16.75
C VAL A 595 -1.01 30.57 16.01
N PHE A 596 -0.95 30.26 14.71
CA PHE A 596 0.27 30.44 13.92
C PHE A 596 0.77 31.90 13.94
N ASN A 597 -0.11 32.88 13.72
CA ASN A 597 0.26 34.30 13.76
C ASN A 597 0.76 34.71 15.15
N MET A 598 0.05 34.31 16.22
CA MET A 598 0.48 34.54 17.60
C MET A 598 1.87 33.94 17.89
N ARG A 599 2.13 32.72 17.40
CA ARG A 599 3.43 32.04 17.60
C ARG A 599 4.56 32.63 16.75
N LEU A 600 4.28 33.22 15.59
CA LEU A 600 5.25 34.02 14.83
C LEU A 600 5.65 35.29 15.59
N GLU A 601 4.70 35.94 16.28
CA GLU A 601 4.96 37.12 17.11
C GLU A 601 5.77 36.77 18.38
N GLU A 602 5.46 35.65 19.04
CA GLU A 602 6.22 35.16 20.20
C GLU A 602 7.62 34.63 19.85
N ARG A 603 7.77 33.91 18.73
CA ARG A 603 9.02 33.20 18.36
C ARG A 603 9.45 33.50 16.90
N PRO A 604 9.80 34.75 16.56
CA PRO A 604 10.20 35.16 15.20
C PRO A 604 11.54 34.59 14.70
N HIS A 605 12.09 33.58 15.39
CA HIS A 605 13.27 32.81 14.98
C HIS A 605 12.92 31.37 14.54
N GLU A 606 11.68 30.91 14.74
CA GLU A 606 11.19 29.58 14.29
C GLU A 606 10.34 29.66 13.00
N ILE A 607 10.32 30.81 12.31
CA ILE A 607 9.39 31.13 11.21
C ILE A 607 9.32 30.04 10.13
N ASP A 608 10.46 29.58 9.63
CA ASP A 608 10.48 28.60 8.53
C ASP A 608 10.00 27.21 8.98
N ARG A 609 10.29 26.83 10.23
CA ARG A 609 9.75 25.62 10.87
C ARG A 609 8.24 25.71 11.11
N MET A 610 7.73 26.88 11.47
CA MET A 610 6.30 27.13 11.63
C MET A 610 5.58 27.11 10.27
N ARG A 611 6.19 27.64 9.21
CA ARG A 611 5.67 27.54 7.83
C ARG A 611 5.62 26.09 7.35
N GLU A 612 6.66 25.30 7.60
CA GLU A 612 6.68 23.86 7.29
C GLU A 612 5.51 23.14 8.00
N ALA A 613 5.31 23.43 9.30
CA ALA A 613 4.19 22.88 10.07
C ALA A 613 2.81 23.27 9.48
N MET A 614 2.63 24.54 9.10
CA MET A 614 1.41 25.04 8.48
C MET A 614 1.14 24.37 7.12
N GLN A 615 2.15 24.23 6.26
CA GLN A 615 2.02 23.54 4.97
C GLN A 615 1.63 22.06 5.13
N ILE A 616 2.22 21.37 6.11
CA ILE A 616 1.87 19.98 6.40
C ILE A 616 0.43 19.88 6.90
N ILE A 617 -0.01 20.73 7.83
CA ILE A 617 -1.38 20.71 8.34
C ILE A 617 -2.40 21.05 7.24
N ALA A 618 -2.04 21.94 6.32
CA ALA A 618 -2.86 22.23 5.13
C ALA A 618 -3.07 20.99 4.25
N GLU A 619 -2.03 20.19 4.01
CA GLU A 619 -2.15 18.93 3.24
C GLU A 619 -2.84 17.81 4.03
N VAL A 620 -2.60 17.67 5.35
CA VAL A 620 -3.30 16.70 6.22
C VAL A 620 -4.81 16.91 6.20
N ARG A 621 -5.26 18.17 6.15
CA ARG A 621 -6.67 18.57 6.18
C ARG A 621 -7.29 18.78 4.80
N ASP A 622 -6.50 18.64 3.74
CA ASP A 622 -6.79 19.07 2.37
C ASP A 622 -7.35 20.52 2.25
N SER A 623 -6.96 21.40 3.19
CA SER A 623 -7.56 22.72 3.36
C SER A 623 -6.94 23.76 2.42
N GLU A 624 -7.75 24.22 1.48
CA GLU A 624 -7.36 25.26 0.52
C GLU A 624 -7.14 26.62 1.19
N ARG A 625 -7.90 26.94 2.26
CA ARG A 625 -7.69 28.17 3.07
C ARG A 625 -6.30 28.15 3.71
N LEU A 626 -5.90 27.02 4.31
CA LEU A 626 -4.56 26.88 4.90
C LEU A 626 -3.45 26.85 3.84
N ARG A 627 -3.65 26.19 2.68
CA ARG A 627 -2.67 26.21 1.57
C ARG A 627 -2.42 27.63 1.06
N GLN A 628 -3.47 28.38 0.78
CA GLN A 628 -3.35 29.76 0.29
C GLN A 628 -2.83 30.71 1.37
N PHE A 629 -3.18 30.52 2.64
CA PHE A 629 -2.56 31.22 3.75
C PHE A 629 -1.04 30.97 3.84
N ALA A 630 -0.62 29.70 3.75
CA ALA A 630 0.79 29.31 3.80
C ALA A 630 1.63 29.86 2.63
N LEU A 631 1.01 30.08 1.46
CA LEU A 631 1.64 30.66 0.28
C LEU A 631 1.69 32.19 0.30
N THR A 632 0.62 32.85 0.78
CA THR A 632 0.46 34.31 0.66
C THR A 632 0.76 35.10 1.95
N GLY A 633 0.79 34.43 3.10
CA GLY A 633 0.93 35.07 4.42
C GLY A 633 -0.26 35.94 4.81
N ARG A 634 -1.42 35.75 4.16
CA ARG A 634 -2.68 36.47 4.42
C ARG A 634 -3.81 35.46 4.38
N ASP A 635 -4.78 35.61 5.28
CA ASP A 635 -5.98 34.76 5.26
C ASP A 635 -6.84 35.13 4.04
N PRO A 636 -7.10 34.22 3.09
CA PRO A 636 -8.01 34.47 1.97
C PRO A 636 -9.49 34.44 2.39
N GLY A 637 -9.80 34.03 3.63
CA GLY A 637 -11.16 33.71 4.07
C GLY A 637 -11.61 32.33 3.61
N TYR A 638 -12.91 32.09 3.57
CA TYR A 638 -13.48 30.81 3.11
C TYR A 638 -13.28 30.61 1.60
N VAL A 639 -12.17 29.96 1.23
CA VAL A 639 -11.92 29.53 -0.16
C VAL A 639 -12.79 28.32 -0.47
N ARG A 640 -13.82 28.52 -1.30
CA ARG A 640 -14.78 27.48 -1.67
C ARG A 640 -14.56 27.03 -3.11
N ALA A 641 -14.50 25.71 -3.32
CA ALA A 641 -14.28 25.15 -4.66
C ALA A 641 -15.41 25.53 -5.62
N PRO A 642 -15.15 25.78 -6.91
CA PRO A 642 -16.20 26.10 -7.88
C PRO A 642 -17.21 24.96 -8.05
N ILE A 643 -18.41 25.13 -7.50
CA ILE A 643 -19.51 24.16 -7.69
C ILE A 643 -19.94 24.21 -9.16
N ARG A 644 -19.95 23.03 -9.80
CA ARG A 644 -20.33 22.84 -11.21
C ARG A 644 -21.66 23.56 -11.53
N PRO A 645 -21.82 24.16 -12.72
CA PRO A 645 -22.99 25.00 -13.03
C PRO A 645 -24.31 24.22 -13.12
N ASP A 646 -24.25 22.89 -13.27
CA ASP A 646 -25.39 21.96 -13.30
C ASP A 646 -25.89 21.55 -11.91
N LEU A 647 -25.19 21.92 -10.83
CA LEU A 647 -25.60 21.61 -9.46
C LEU A 647 -26.43 22.74 -8.82
N PRO A 648 -27.49 22.42 -8.06
CA PRO A 648 -28.28 23.40 -7.31
C PRO A 648 -27.44 24.12 -6.25
N ARG A 649 -27.79 25.38 -5.94
CA ARG A 649 -27.01 26.26 -5.06
C ARG A 649 -27.40 26.15 -3.58
N GLY A 650 -26.41 26.33 -2.71
CA GLY A 650 -26.62 26.39 -1.26
C GLY A 650 -27.22 27.72 -0.79
N LEU A 651 -27.57 27.80 0.49
CA LEU A 651 -27.92 29.05 1.17
C LEU A 651 -26.92 29.35 2.29
N ASN A 652 -26.41 30.59 2.33
CA ASN A 652 -25.49 31.00 3.39
C ASN A 652 -26.26 31.23 4.70
N GLN A 653 -25.72 30.68 5.78
CA GLN A 653 -26.38 30.62 7.08
C GLN A 653 -26.52 31.99 7.75
N LEU A 654 -27.73 32.35 8.21
CA LEU A 654 -28.00 33.54 9.02
C LEU A 654 -28.18 33.13 10.49
N SER A 655 -27.07 32.86 11.19
CA SER A 655 -27.07 32.36 12.58
C SER A 655 -27.88 31.04 12.71
N ASN A 656 -28.83 30.92 13.64
CA ASN A 656 -29.59 29.69 13.88
C ASN A 656 -30.75 29.48 12.88
N THR A 657 -30.53 29.52 11.55
CA THR A 657 -31.63 29.45 10.55
C THR A 657 -31.54 28.29 9.55
N CYS A 658 -30.80 27.21 9.87
CA CYS A 658 -30.71 26.00 9.03
C CYS A 658 -32.06 25.32 8.71
N TYR A 659 -33.02 25.38 9.62
CA TYR A 659 -34.39 24.90 9.36
C TYR A 659 -35.10 25.73 8.29
N LEU A 660 -34.89 27.04 8.30
CA LEU A 660 -35.43 27.96 7.29
C LEU A 660 -34.71 27.79 5.94
N ASN A 661 -33.38 27.62 5.93
CA ASN A 661 -32.64 27.37 4.68
C ASN A 661 -33.13 26.08 3.99
N SER A 662 -33.26 24.99 4.76
CA SER A 662 -33.82 23.73 4.30
C SER A 662 -35.23 23.89 3.72
N LEU A 663 -36.07 24.67 4.41
CA LEU A 663 -37.45 24.94 3.99
C LEU A 663 -37.52 25.79 2.70
N LEU A 664 -36.70 26.84 2.57
CA LEU A 664 -36.63 27.71 1.40
C LEU A 664 -36.12 26.96 0.15
N GLN A 665 -35.09 26.13 0.33
CA GLN A 665 -34.57 25.26 -0.73
C GLN A 665 -35.59 24.19 -1.14
N TYR A 666 -36.32 23.61 -0.18
CA TYR A 666 -37.43 22.69 -0.47
C TYR A 666 -38.56 23.38 -1.25
N PHE A 667 -39.00 24.58 -0.88
CA PHE A 667 -40.01 25.32 -1.65
C PHE A 667 -39.54 25.62 -3.09
N TYR A 668 -38.23 25.75 -3.33
CA TYR A 668 -37.68 25.91 -4.68
C TYR A 668 -37.75 24.64 -5.55
N THR A 669 -37.81 23.43 -4.98
CA THR A 669 -37.97 22.18 -5.76
C THR A 669 -39.40 21.96 -6.24
N ILE A 670 -40.39 22.68 -5.68
CA ILE A 670 -41.80 22.54 -6.04
C ILE A 670 -42.12 23.41 -7.26
N LYS A 671 -42.35 22.75 -8.41
CA LYS A 671 -42.56 23.37 -9.73
C LYS A 671 -43.70 24.37 -9.73
N ASP A 672 -44.90 23.91 -9.36
CA ASP A 672 -46.14 24.71 -9.30
C ASP A 672 -46.01 25.94 -8.39
N LEU A 673 -45.31 25.81 -7.27
CA LEU A 673 -45.11 26.90 -6.30
C LEU A 673 -44.14 27.95 -6.85
N ARG A 674 -42.98 27.51 -7.36
CA ARG A 674 -41.97 28.37 -7.99
C ARG A 674 -42.53 29.09 -9.22
N GLU A 675 -43.40 28.46 -10.00
CA GLU A 675 -44.08 29.08 -11.14
C GLU A 675 -45.20 30.05 -10.72
N ALA A 676 -45.90 29.80 -9.61
CA ALA A 676 -46.86 30.74 -9.03
C ALA A 676 -46.21 31.98 -8.37
N VAL A 677 -45.01 31.82 -7.79
CA VAL A 677 -44.23 32.91 -7.16
C VAL A 677 -43.53 33.80 -8.21
N ARG A 678 -43.07 33.23 -9.33
CA ARG A 678 -42.28 33.91 -10.39
C ARG A 678 -42.82 35.28 -10.85
N PRO A 679 -44.14 35.50 -11.08
CA PRO A 679 -44.66 36.81 -11.51
C PRO A 679 -44.38 37.95 -10.51
N MET A 680 -44.26 37.64 -9.21
CA MET A 680 -44.08 38.64 -8.16
C MET A 680 -42.67 39.24 -8.10
N PHE A 681 -41.71 38.69 -8.88
CA PHE A 681 -40.40 39.30 -9.07
C PHE A 681 -40.45 40.61 -9.87
N GLN A 682 -41.43 40.75 -10.77
CA GLN A 682 -41.62 41.95 -11.61
C GLN A 682 -42.75 42.87 -11.11
N ALA A 683 -43.37 42.55 -9.96
CA ALA A 683 -44.46 43.32 -9.38
C ALA A 683 -43.93 44.62 -8.73
N ASP A 684 -43.87 45.69 -9.53
CA ASP A 684 -43.34 46.99 -9.13
C ASP A 684 -43.95 47.50 -7.81
N ALA A 685 -43.13 48.06 -6.91
CA ALA A 685 -43.53 48.44 -5.55
C ALA A 685 -44.54 49.60 -5.48
N LYS A 686 -44.95 50.14 -6.64
CA LYS A 686 -46.10 51.03 -6.83
C LYS A 686 -47.43 50.28 -6.95
N ILE A 687 -47.46 49.16 -7.68
CA ILE A 687 -48.67 48.34 -7.88
C ILE A 687 -49.16 47.82 -6.51
N LEU A 688 -48.22 47.42 -5.65
CA LEU A 688 -48.47 47.03 -4.25
C LEU A 688 -49.01 48.16 -3.34
N LYS A 689 -49.11 49.41 -3.82
CA LYS A 689 -49.66 50.56 -3.09
C LYS A 689 -50.97 51.08 -3.68
N ASP A 690 -51.19 50.92 -4.98
CA ASP A 690 -52.37 51.44 -5.68
C ASP A 690 -53.57 50.46 -5.74
N ASP A 691 -53.42 49.23 -5.23
CA ASP A 691 -54.53 48.32 -4.93
C ASP A 691 -55.45 48.93 -3.85
N LYS A 692 -56.47 49.66 -4.29
CA LYS A 692 -57.57 50.18 -3.47
C LYS A 692 -58.58 49.08 -3.11
N MET A 693 -58.08 48.08 -2.38
CA MET A 693 -58.86 47.04 -1.71
C MET A 693 -60.03 47.68 -0.95
N SER A 694 -61.26 47.24 -1.20
CA SER A 694 -62.45 47.72 -0.48
C SER A 694 -62.77 46.87 0.74
N ASP A 695 -63.40 47.47 1.73
CA ASP A 695 -63.71 46.78 3.00
C ASP A 695 -64.77 45.67 2.82
N ASP A 696 -65.58 45.75 1.76
CA ASP A 696 -66.55 44.71 1.38
C ASP A 696 -65.94 43.57 0.56
N GLU A 697 -64.68 43.68 0.14
CA GLU A 697 -63.87 42.54 -0.31
C GLU A 697 -63.18 41.90 0.90
N LEU A 698 -62.50 42.70 1.74
CA LEU A 698 -61.85 42.25 2.98
C LEU A 698 -62.76 41.40 3.89
N LYS A 699 -64.04 41.78 4.04
CA LYS A 699 -65.04 40.99 4.82
C LYS A 699 -65.38 39.61 4.25
N LYS A 700 -65.12 39.35 2.96
CA LYS A 700 -65.44 38.08 2.29
C LYS A 700 -64.30 37.06 2.36
N HIS A 701 -63.06 37.49 2.56
CA HIS A 701 -61.89 36.62 2.50
C HIS A 701 -61.58 35.97 3.86
N ARG A 702 -61.51 34.64 3.88
CA ARG A 702 -61.11 33.85 5.05
C ARG A 702 -60.01 32.85 4.69
N VAL A 703 -58.94 32.85 5.46
CA VAL A 703 -57.85 31.87 5.40
C VAL A 703 -57.83 31.12 6.72
N GLY A 704 -57.87 29.78 6.69
CA GLY A 704 -58.05 28.96 7.89
C GLY A 704 -59.32 29.29 8.71
N GLY A 705 -60.36 29.84 8.07
CA GLY A 705 -61.58 30.35 8.73
C GLY A 705 -61.47 31.73 9.38
N ARG A 706 -60.25 32.24 9.61
CA ARG A 706 -59.94 33.58 10.15
C ARG A 706 -60.05 34.65 9.05
N LEU A 707 -60.55 35.84 9.41
CA LEU A 707 -60.50 37.03 8.56
C LEU A 707 -59.06 37.56 8.53
N VAL A 708 -58.51 37.84 7.35
CA VAL A 708 -57.13 38.32 7.19
C VAL A 708 -57.09 39.84 7.21
N THR A 709 -56.18 40.43 7.96
CA THR A 709 -56.05 41.90 8.06
C THR A 709 -55.33 42.49 6.84
N ARG A 710 -55.58 43.78 6.55
CA ARG A 710 -54.86 44.54 5.52
C ARG A 710 -53.34 44.59 5.80
N ARG A 711 -52.92 44.58 7.08
CA ARG A 711 -51.51 44.47 7.50
C ARG A 711 -50.90 43.13 7.06
N GLU A 712 -51.58 42.02 7.36
CA GLU A 712 -51.13 40.67 6.99
C GLU A 712 -51.03 40.46 5.47
N ILE A 713 -51.93 41.04 4.68
CA ILE A 713 -51.85 40.98 3.21
C ILE A 713 -50.60 41.72 2.69
N VAL A 714 -50.31 42.93 3.21
CA VAL A 714 -49.11 43.70 2.81
C VAL A 714 -47.83 42.99 3.24
N ARG A 715 -47.79 42.44 4.47
CA ARG A 715 -46.68 41.59 4.97
C ARG A 715 -46.44 40.40 4.03
N SER A 716 -47.49 39.67 3.71
CA SER A 716 -47.42 38.46 2.86
C SER A 716 -46.96 38.78 1.44
N ARG A 717 -47.44 39.87 0.82
CA ARG A 717 -47.01 40.27 -0.54
C ARG A 717 -45.54 40.70 -0.56
N LYS A 718 -45.05 41.30 0.52
CA LYS A 718 -43.62 41.60 0.73
C LYS A 718 -42.78 40.33 0.91
N PHE A 719 -43.28 39.35 1.66
CA PHE A 719 -42.63 38.02 1.81
C PHE A 719 -42.51 37.30 0.47
N ILE A 720 -43.57 37.21 -0.34
CA ILE A 720 -43.50 36.59 -1.66
C ILE A 720 -42.54 37.35 -2.60
N SER A 721 -42.49 38.69 -2.56
CA SER A 721 -41.54 39.46 -3.38
C SER A 721 -40.07 39.14 -3.02
N GLN A 722 -39.74 39.06 -1.74
CA GLN A 722 -38.41 38.61 -1.26
C GLN A 722 -38.12 37.14 -1.64
N LEU A 723 -39.10 36.24 -1.52
CA LEU A 723 -38.98 34.83 -1.92
C LEU A 723 -38.77 34.68 -3.43
N ALA A 724 -39.47 35.47 -4.25
CA ALA A 724 -39.31 35.51 -5.69
C ALA A 724 -37.91 36.01 -6.12
N SER A 725 -37.35 36.97 -5.37
CA SER A 725 -35.95 37.38 -5.56
C SER A 725 -34.97 36.24 -5.26
N LEU A 726 -35.14 35.55 -4.13
CA LEU A 726 -34.28 34.40 -3.79
C LEU A 726 -34.39 33.28 -4.82
N PHE A 727 -35.59 32.98 -5.31
CA PHE A 727 -35.80 31.98 -6.37
C PHE A 727 -35.14 32.40 -7.69
N HIS A 728 -35.18 33.68 -8.06
CA HIS A 728 -34.49 34.18 -9.24
C HIS A 728 -32.96 34.02 -9.12
N GLN A 729 -32.41 34.36 -7.95
CA GLN A 729 -30.99 34.18 -7.62
C GLN A 729 -30.56 32.71 -7.70
N LEU A 730 -31.31 31.78 -7.07
CA LEU A 730 -31.04 30.34 -7.15
C LEU A 730 -31.06 29.80 -8.60
N GLU A 731 -31.91 30.36 -9.46
CA GLU A 731 -32.00 29.99 -10.87
C GLU A 731 -30.83 30.54 -11.73
N HIS A 732 -30.28 31.73 -11.43
CA HIS A 732 -29.36 32.44 -12.33
C HIS A 732 -27.94 32.70 -11.79
N ASP A 733 -27.76 32.89 -10.47
CA ASP A 733 -26.46 33.31 -9.91
C ASP A 733 -25.41 32.19 -10.01
N ASN A 734 -24.16 32.56 -10.26
CA ASN A 734 -23.07 31.61 -10.44
C ASN A 734 -22.36 31.21 -9.13
N ASP A 735 -22.61 31.94 -8.03
CA ASP A 735 -22.02 31.65 -6.73
C ASP A 735 -22.47 30.26 -6.18
N PRO A 736 -21.61 29.56 -5.43
CA PRO A 736 -21.90 28.22 -4.92
C PRO A 736 -22.98 28.21 -3.83
N SER A 737 -23.16 29.33 -3.13
CA SER A 737 -24.22 29.52 -2.13
C SER A 737 -24.63 30.98 -2.01
N ILE A 738 -25.92 31.22 -1.82
CA ILE A 738 -26.56 32.53 -1.91
C ILE A 738 -27.04 32.95 -0.51
N THR A 739 -26.83 34.19 -0.10
CA THR A 739 -27.27 34.66 1.22
C THR A 739 -28.74 35.12 1.15
N PRO A 740 -29.68 34.52 1.91
CA PRO A 740 -31.04 35.04 2.02
C PRO A 740 -31.04 36.47 2.57
N THR A 741 -32.05 37.27 2.23
CA THR A 741 -32.17 38.60 2.86
C THR A 741 -32.60 38.46 4.32
N ILE A 742 -32.00 39.26 5.21
CA ILE A 742 -32.38 39.31 6.64
C ILE A 742 -33.87 39.66 6.79
N GLU A 743 -34.42 40.43 5.84
CA GLU A 743 -35.84 40.74 5.75
C GLU A 743 -36.71 39.52 5.41
N LEU A 744 -36.30 38.66 4.47
CA LEU A 744 -36.99 37.39 4.20
C LEU A 744 -37.03 36.50 5.45
N ALA A 745 -35.90 36.40 6.17
CA ALA A 745 -35.82 35.63 7.40
C ALA A 745 -36.71 36.20 8.51
N LYS A 746 -36.70 37.53 8.73
CA LYS A 746 -37.60 38.19 9.70
C LYS A 746 -39.08 38.02 9.35
N LEU A 747 -39.42 38.03 8.07
CA LEU A 747 -40.80 37.77 7.59
C LEU A 747 -41.22 36.30 7.77
N ALA A 748 -40.30 35.35 7.57
CA ALA A 748 -40.56 33.91 7.72
C ALA A 748 -40.72 33.45 9.18
N LEU A 749 -39.93 34.02 10.09
CA LEU A 749 -39.84 33.55 11.48
C LEU A 749 -40.79 34.25 12.45
N VAL A 750 -41.11 35.52 12.21
CA VAL A 750 -41.98 36.32 13.10
C VAL A 750 -43.42 36.24 12.57
N THR A 751 -44.39 35.92 13.42
CA THR A 751 -45.82 35.93 13.02
C THR A 751 -46.39 37.35 13.09
N SER A 752 -47.58 37.56 12.53
CA SER A 752 -48.29 38.85 12.64
C SER A 752 -48.66 39.23 14.08
N LYS A 753 -48.72 38.27 15.00
CA LYS A 753 -49.03 38.53 16.41
C LYS A 753 -47.81 38.94 17.21
N ASP A 754 -46.65 38.33 16.93
CA ASP A 754 -45.41 38.67 17.63
C ASP A 754 -45.03 40.14 17.37
N GLU A 755 -45.27 40.65 16.16
CA GLU A 755 -45.09 42.09 15.86
C GLU A 755 -46.11 42.99 16.57
N GLU A 756 -47.36 42.53 16.78
CA GLU A 756 -48.35 43.27 17.56
C GLU A 756 -48.01 43.29 19.06
N GLU A 757 -47.44 42.21 19.61
CA GLU A 757 -46.92 42.19 20.99
C GLU A 757 -45.66 43.07 21.14
N ASP A 758 -44.73 43.04 20.18
CA ASP A 758 -43.55 43.91 20.12
C ASP A 758 -43.93 45.41 19.98
N GLU A 759 -44.92 45.77 19.14
CA GLU A 759 -45.42 47.15 19.02
C GLU A 759 -46.07 47.64 20.34
N VAL A 760 -46.72 46.75 21.09
CA VAL A 760 -47.34 47.05 22.38
C VAL A 760 -46.31 47.22 23.51
N GLU A 761 -45.26 46.38 23.58
CA GLU A 761 -44.16 46.59 24.55
C GLU A 761 -43.35 47.87 24.27
N ARG A 762 -43.23 48.29 22.99
CA ARG A 762 -42.50 49.50 22.58
C ARG A 762 -43.23 50.82 22.83
N GLY A 763 -44.49 50.80 23.28
CA GLY A 763 -45.13 51.94 23.95
C GLY A 763 -45.55 53.13 23.07
N GLY A 764 -46.26 52.88 21.96
CA GLY A 764 -46.85 53.95 21.12
C GLY A 764 -48.26 54.39 21.55
N THR A 765 -48.51 55.70 21.68
CA THR A 765 -49.83 56.25 22.01
C THR A 765 -50.56 56.92 20.82
N ALA A 766 -51.78 56.45 20.58
CA ALA A 766 -52.92 57.13 19.94
C ALA A 766 -52.80 57.65 18.49
N SER A 767 -53.48 56.97 17.54
CA SER A 767 -54.52 57.52 16.63
C SER A 767 -54.66 56.68 15.35
N SER A 768 -55.85 56.40 14.80
CA SER A 768 -57.21 56.22 15.34
C SER A 768 -58.10 55.62 14.22
N ASN A 769 -59.26 55.06 14.60
CA ASN A 769 -60.39 54.70 13.73
C ASN A 769 -60.13 53.75 12.55
N ASP A 770 -60.46 52.47 12.74
CA ASP A 770 -61.49 51.84 11.90
C ASP A 770 -62.43 51.02 12.80
N THR A 771 -63.69 50.84 12.38
CA THR A 771 -64.81 50.76 13.34
C THR A 771 -65.24 49.36 13.80
N ASP A 772 -65.58 49.25 15.08
CA ASP A 772 -66.52 48.26 15.61
C ASP A 772 -67.91 48.43 14.97
N ALA A 773 -68.38 47.40 14.26
CA ALA A 773 -69.78 47.18 13.92
C ALA A 773 -70.00 45.75 13.36
N THR A 774 -70.44 44.81 14.19
CA THR A 774 -71.87 44.44 14.28
C THR A 774 -72.09 43.33 15.30
N LEU A 775 -72.83 43.64 16.36
CA LEU A 775 -73.54 42.66 17.19
C LEU A 775 -74.69 41.99 16.41
N VAL A 776 -75.06 40.79 16.82
CA VAL A 776 -76.47 40.35 16.92
C VAL A 776 -76.61 39.45 18.15
N ASP A 777 -77.36 39.91 19.14
CA ASP A 777 -77.78 39.13 20.32
C ASP A 777 -79.09 38.37 20.03
N ASP A 778 -79.30 37.24 20.70
CA ASP A 778 -80.56 36.81 21.36
C ASP A 778 -80.46 35.34 21.87
N VAL A 779 -80.96 34.93 23.04
CA VAL A 779 -81.63 35.69 24.12
C VAL A 779 -81.58 34.94 25.49
N THR A 780 -81.84 35.66 26.59
CA THR A 780 -82.17 35.23 27.99
C THR A 780 -81.12 34.53 28.89
N SER A 781 -80.73 35.24 29.96
CA SER A 781 -80.47 34.69 31.31
C SER A 781 -81.78 34.69 32.15
N PRO A 782 -81.90 34.02 33.34
CA PRO A 782 -81.17 34.35 34.58
C PRO A 782 -80.76 33.12 35.46
N GLY A 783 -79.92 33.22 36.51
CA GLY A 783 -79.13 34.33 37.08
C GLY A 783 -78.72 34.06 38.56
N VAL A 784 -78.30 35.11 39.29
CA VAL A 784 -78.31 35.24 40.79
C VAL A 784 -77.12 34.72 41.65
N ARG A 785 -76.21 35.65 42.00
CA ARG A 785 -75.52 35.90 43.31
C ARG A 785 -74.37 35.00 43.87
N HIS A 786 -73.19 35.64 43.94
CA HIS A 786 -72.29 35.88 45.12
C HIS A 786 -71.76 34.76 46.07
N SER A 787 -70.51 35.05 46.51
CA SER A 787 -69.82 34.71 47.78
C SER A 787 -69.12 33.34 47.97
N SER A 788 -67.82 33.44 48.30
CA SER A 788 -66.92 32.46 48.94
C SER A 788 -67.30 32.21 50.42
N PRO A 789 -66.64 31.34 51.24
CA PRO A 789 -65.30 30.70 51.10
C PRO A 789 -65.17 29.23 51.64
N VAL A 790 -63.93 28.81 52.01
CA VAL A 790 -63.49 27.72 52.95
C VAL A 790 -62.89 26.42 52.35
N ASP A 791 -61.89 25.87 53.06
CA ASP A 791 -61.05 24.67 52.83
C ASP A 791 -61.78 23.30 52.73
N GLY A 792 -61.07 22.23 52.29
CA GLY A 792 -61.67 20.87 52.24
C GLY A 792 -60.81 19.60 52.05
N MET A 793 -59.63 19.63 51.41
CA MET A 793 -58.58 18.56 51.38
C MET A 793 -58.86 17.19 50.67
N ARG A 794 -57.87 16.75 49.83
CA ARG A 794 -57.54 15.37 49.33
C ARG A 794 -58.36 14.67 48.21
N SER A 795 -57.77 14.71 46.99
CA SER A 795 -57.37 13.56 46.13
C SER A 795 -58.41 12.60 45.49
N PRO A 796 -58.05 11.89 44.39
CA PRO A 796 -57.17 12.25 43.27
C PRO A 796 -57.77 11.98 41.86
N GLY A 797 -57.34 12.73 40.84
CA GLY A 797 -57.66 12.44 39.43
C GLY A 797 -56.84 13.34 38.49
N GLY A 798 -56.15 12.75 37.51
CA GLY A 798 -55.15 13.46 36.71
C GLY A 798 -55.29 13.24 35.20
N THR A 799 -55.68 14.30 34.49
CA THR A 799 -55.63 14.41 33.01
C THR A 799 -55.04 15.80 32.73
N VAL A 800 -53.76 15.94 32.41
CA VAL A 800 -53.15 15.66 31.09
C VAL A 800 -53.80 16.47 29.97
N LEU A 801 -53.40 17.75 29.85
CA LEU A 801 -53.11 18.43 28.58
C LEU A 801 -52.46 19.79 28.88
N GLY A 802 -51.16 19.91 28.62
CA GLY A 802 -50.34 21.03 29.11
C GLY A 802 -50.40 22.28 28.26
N LYS A 803 -51.31 23.22 28.57
CA LYS A 803 -51.16 24.63 28.18
C LYS A 803 -50.47 25.42 29.29
N ARG A 804 -49.32 26.04 29.02
CA ARG A 804 -48.73 27.10 29.85
C ARG A 804 -48.07 28.19 28.98
N PRO A 805 -48.51 29.47 29.09
CA PRO A 805 -47.78 30.60 28.51
C PRO A 805 -46.52 30.93 29.32
N ARG A 806 -45.63 31.77 28.77
CA ARG A 806 -44.40 32.21 29.45
C ARG A 806 -44.60 33.52 30.22
N LYS A 807 -44.11 33.50 31.47
CA LYS A 807 -43.57 34.60 32.30
C LYS A 807 -44.03 36.04 32.07
N LEU A 808 -44.57 36.64 33.14
CA LEU A 808 -44.50 38.08 33.43
C LEU A 808 -43.26 38.40 34.29
N VAL A 809 -42.94 39.70 34.44
CA VAL A 809 -41.61 40.22 34.82
C VAL A 809 -41.57 40.78 36.27
N ARG A 810 -40.35 41.01 36.78
CA ARG A 810 -39.93 42.08 37.73
C ARG A 810 -39.80 41.70 39.22
N GLY A 811 -38.78 42.25 39.88
CA GLY A 811 -38.66 42.29 41.35
C GLY A 811 -37.25 42.06 41.89
N SER A 812 -36.48 43.12 42.13
CA SER A 812 -35.21 43.09 42.86
C SER A 812 -35.37 43.64 44.28
N THR A 813 -34.76 43.01 45.31
CA THR A 813 -34.05 43.70 46.43
C THR A 813 -33.39 42.74 47.42
N ALA A 814 -32.07 42.89 47.60
CA ALA A 814 -31.27 42.92 48.83
C ALA A 814 -31.58 42.03 50.08
N THR A 815 -30.51 41.37 50.59
CA THR A 815 -30.14 41.12 52.03
C THR A 815 -31.03 40.16 52.88
N ALA A 816 -30.54 39.32 53.81
CA ALA A 816 -29.24 39.21 54.51
C ALA A 816 -28.96 37.79 55.11
N MET A 817 -27.79 37.63 55.76
CA MET A 817 -27.42 36.68 56.85
C MET A 817 -27.17 35.18 56.57
N ASP A 818 -25.87 34.85 56.44
CA ASP A 818 -25.00 34.08 57.38
C ASP A 818 -25.28 32.66 57.93
N GLU A 819 -24.14 31.96 58.16
CA GLU A 819 -23.88 30.72 58.93
C GLU A 819 -24.54 29.41 58.41
N ASP A 820 -23.94 28.20 58.48
CA ASP A 820 -22.86 27.70 59.35
C ASP A 820 -21.99 26.56 58.69
N THR A 821 -21.04 25.96 59.43
CA THR A 821 -20.06 24.90 59.02
C THR A 821 -19.85 23.87 60.17
N PRO A 822 -18.90 22.89 60.16
CA PRO A 822 -18.23 22.05 59.14
C PRO A 822 -18.26 20.53 59.53
N VAL A 823 -17.39 19.66 58.94
CA VAL A 823 -16.72 18.40 59.44
C VAL A 823 -16.24 17.59 58.21
N ARG A 824 -14.94 17.26 57.95
CA ARG A 824 -13.89 16.43 58.64
C ARG A 824 -14.23 14.91 58.61
N GLU A 825 -13.34 13.91 58.48
CA GLU A 825 -11.89 13.70 58.15
C GLU A 825 -11.73 12.19 57.80
N GLU A 826 -10.60 11.52 57.47
CA GLU A 826 -9.14 11.76 57.45
C GLU A 826 -8.49 10.88 56.32
N ASP A 827 -7.16 10.86 56.12
CA ASP A 827 -6.44 10.02 55.12
C ASP A 827 -4.98 9.66 55.55
N GLY A 828 -4.35 8.62 54.98
CA GLY A 828 -2.95 8.23 55.22
C GLY A 828 -2.63 6.73 54.99
N TYR A 829 -1.40 6.25 54.73
CA TYR A 829 -0.02 6.81 54.70
C TYR A 829 0.83 5.85 53.78
N VAL A 830 1.93 6.21 53.07
CA VAL A 830 3.35 6.22 53.54
C VAL A 830 4.36 6.64 52.42
N MET A 831 5.11 7.74 52.66
CA MET A 831 6.50 8.09 52.26
C MET A 831 7.01 8.29 50.80
N VAL A 832 8.24 8.85 50.73
CA VAL A 832 8.90 9.67 49.68
C VAL A 832 10.41 9.29 49.57
N PRO A 833 11.26 9.86 48.67
CA PRO A 833 12.07 11.03 49.07
C PRO A 833 12.51 12.04 47.94
N SER A 834 12.77 13.30 48.31
CA SER A 834 13.56 14.31 47.54
C SER A 834 13.96 15.53 48.41
N PRO A 835 15.22 16.03 48.34
CA PRO A 835 15.66 17.29 49.01
C PRO A 835 16.54 18.23 48.12
N PRO A 836 17.01 19.42 48.57
CA PRO A 836 16.43 20.53 49.37
C PRO A 836 16.63 21.91 48.61
N THR A 837 16.63 23.17 49.11
CA THR A 837 16.49 23.82 50.45
C THR A 837 15.93 25.27 50.37
N SER A 838 15.24 25.65 51.45
CA SER A 838 14.92 26.94 52.12
C SER A 838 16.07 27.99 52.31
N PRO A 839 15.91 29.13 53.08
CA PRO A 839 14.74 29.72 53.80
C PRO A 839 14.54 31.28 53.77
N ARG A 840 13.47 31.75 54.44
CA ARG A 840 13.16 33.15 54.86
C ARG A 840 13.90 33.59 56.16
N HIS A 841 13.96 34.90 56.47
CA HIS A 841 13.25 35.57 57.61
C HIS A 841 13.56 37.09 57.75
N ALA A 842 12.88 37.81 58.67
CA ALA A 842 12.96 39.28 58.84
C ALA A 842 12.62 39.76 60.27
N ARG A 843 13.13 40.96 60.71
CA ARG A 843 12.47 41.90 61.67
C ARG A 843 13.25 43.21 61.99
N LYS A 844 12.55 44.35 61.87
CA LYS A 844 12.53 45.59 62.73
C LYS A 844 13.78 46.47 63.02
N THR A 845 13.69 47.75 62.61
CA THR A 845 13.96 49.06 63.32
C THR A 845 15.32 49.32 64.01
N SER A 846 15.90 50.54 64.09
CA SER A 846 15.30 51.89 64.28
C SER A 846 16.13 53.07 63.68
N ALA A 847 15.80 54.33 64.05
CA ALA A 847 16.30 55.62 63.49
C ALA A 847 17.67 56.10 64.08
N THR A 848 18.30 57.27 63.78
CA THR A 848 17.79 58.62 63.39
C THR A 848 18.92 59.55 62.87
N LEU A 849 18.59 60.52 61.97
CA LEU A 849 19.30 61.81 61.66
C LEU A 849 20.76 61.74 61.10
N GLU A 850 21.34 62.67 60.31
CA GLU A 850 21.09 64.12 60.04
C GLU A 850 21.32 64.58 58.56
N ALA A 851 20.65 65.68 58.18
CA ALA A 851 21.12 66.86 57.40
C ALA A 851 21.88 66.82 56.02
N LYS A 852 21.17 67.35 55.00
CA LYS A 852 21.46 68.57 54.19
C LYS A 852 21.93 68.52 52.70
N ASP A 853 21.17 69.30 51.89
CA ASP A 853 21.45 70.15 50.71
C ASP A 853 22.30 69.60 49.51
N LYS A 854 21.99 69.88 48.22
CA LYS A 854 21.32 71.04 47.60
C LYS A 854 20.46 70.73 46.35
N ASP A 855 19.21 71.17 46.41
CA ASP A 855 18.55 72.22 45.57
C ASP A 855 18.78 72.33 44.05
N GLY A 856 17.65 72.38 43.32
CA GLY A 856 17.36 73.55 42.45
C GLY A 856 16.48 73.29 41.20
N ASP A 857 15.37 74.02 40.94
CA ASP A 857 14.50 74.78 41.86
C ASP A 857 13.07 75.00 41.31
N VAL A 858 12.12 75.30 42.21
CA VAL A 858 10.82 76.04 42.11
C VAL A 858 10.27 76.42 40.71
N SER A 859 9.06 76.04 40.26
CA SER A 859 7.67 76.14 40.80
C SER A 859 7.00 77.55 40.77
N MET A 860 5.65 77.62 40.64
CA MET A 860 4.73 78.26 41.62
C MET A 860 3.31 78.60 41.11
N ARG A 861 2.29 78.01 41.79
CA ARG A 861 0.94 78.56 42.12
C ARG A 861 -0.08 78.71 40.95
N THR A 862 -1.41 78.72 41.19
CA THR A 862 -2.14 79.12 42.42
C THR A 862 -3.45 78.33 42.68
N ALA A 863 -3.75 78.12 43.97
CA ALA A 863 -5.03 77.88 44.68
C ALA A 863 -6.28 77.22 44.02
N THR A 864 -6.88 76.30 44.79
CA THR A 864 -8.31 75.91 44.82
C THR A 864 -9.14 76.92 45.66
N PRO A 865 -10.47 76.79 45.86
CA PRO A 865 -11.44 75.82 45.31
C PRO A 865 -12.72 76.44 44.71
N GLN A 866 -13.47 75.67 43.90
CA GLN A 866 -14.94 75.57 44.07
C GLN A 866 -15.52 74.29 43.42
N VAL A 867 -16.79 74.01 43.72
CA VAL A 867 -17.58 72.87 43.25
C VAL A 867 -18.45 73.31 42.09
N GLU A 868 -18.49 72.56 40.97
CA GLU A 868 -19.73 72.28 40.22
C GLU A 868 -19.56 71.24 39.08
N THR A 869 -20.68 70.60 38.74
CA THR A 869 -21.06 69.85 37.51
C THR A 869 -19.98 69.19 36.61
N LYS A 870 -20.14 67.88 36.37
CA LYS A 870 -19.70 67.22 35.12
C LYS A 870 -20.73 67.44 34.00
N PRO A 871 -20.33 67.82 32.78
CA PRO A 871 -21.12 67.65 31.56
C PRO A 871 -20.56 66.58 30.61
N ALA A 872 -21.47 65.97 29.84
CA ALA A 872 -21.33 65.17 28.62
C ALA A 872 -19.94 64.69 28.15
N ALA A 873 -19.77 63.36 28.10
CA ALA A 873 -19.09 62.72 26.97
C ALA A 873 -20.12 62.49 25.84
N PHE A 874 -19.70 62.49 24.58
CA PHE A 874 -20.59 62.33 23.42
C PHE A 874 -21.08 60.88 23.24
N GLU A 875 -22.14 60.74 22.43
CA GLU A 875 -23.01 59.58 22.36
C GLU A 875 -22.32 58.32 21.81
N ALA A 876 -22.40 57.22 22.56
CA ALA A 876 -22.28 55.88 22.01
C ALA A 876 -23.65 55.46 21.47
N VAL A 877 -23.75 55.22 20.17
CA VAL A 877 -24.98 54.67 19.55
C VAL A 877 -25.16 53.24 20.06
N ALA A 878 -26.27 52.99 20.77
CA ALA A 878 -26.63 51.64 21.19
C ALA A 878 -26.93 50.74 19.96
N PRO A 879 -26.59 49.43 20.02
CA PRO A 879 -27.00 48.49 18.99
C PRO A 879 -28.54 48.42 18.90
N ARG A 880 -29.07 48.08 17.71
CA ARG A 880 -30.50 47.92 17.49
C ARG A 880 -30.99 46.60 18.08
N ASP A 881 -32.22 46.57 18.58
CA ASP A 881 -32.89 45.34 19.10
C ASP A 881 -33.07 44.20 18.07
N ASP A 882 -32.77 44.42 16.79
CA ASP A 882 -32.92 43.43 15.71
C ASP A 882 -32.10 42.13 15.94
N GLU A 883 -31.06 42.17 16.78
CA GLU A 883 -30.15 41.03 17.02
C GLU A 883 -30.74 39.96 17.97
N MET A 884 -31.70 40.30 18.84
CA MET A 884 -32.26 39.35 19.82
C MET A 884 -33.24 38.33 19.25
N MET A 885 -33.73 38.50 18.01
CA MET A 885 -34.74 37.61 17.41
C MET A 885 -34.15 36.31 16.84
N PHE A 886 -32.90 36.31 16.37
CA PHE A 886 -32.24 35.15 15.76
C PHE A 886 -31.70 34.12 16.79
N GLY A 887 -31.93 34.35 18.08
CA GLY A 887 -31.50 33.47 19.18
C GLY A 887 -32.49 32.36 19.56
N ARG A 888 -33.67 32.27 18.91
CA ARG A 888 -34.68 31.23 19.17
C ARG A 888 -34.75 30.26 17.98
N GLN A 889 -34.52 28.97 18.23
CA GLN A 889 -34.84 27.92 17.25
C GLN A 889 -36.35 27.65 17.28
N HIS A 890 -37.00 27.67 16.11
CA HIS A 890 -38.40 27.31 15.91
C HIS A 890 -38.52 25.89 15.33
N ASP A 891 -39.73 25.31 15.41
CA ASP A 891 -40.02 24.03 14.76
C ASP A 891 -40.09 24.23 13.23
N VAL A 892 -39.56 23.26 12.46
CA VAL A 892 -39.70 23.23 10.99
C VAL A 892 -41.17 23.30 10.59
N ALA A 893 -42.05 22.59 11.31
CA ALA A 893 -43.48 22.55 11.02
C ALA A 893 -44.16 23.91 11.28
N GLU A 894 -43.85 24.58 12.39
CA GLU A 894 -44.38 25.91 12.74
C GLU A 894 -43.93 26.97 11.72
N CYS A 895 -42.63 26.95 11.36
CA CYS A 895 -42.07 27.82 10.33
C CYS A 895 -42.70 27.55 8.95
N MET A 896 -42.95 26.28 8.62
CA MET A 896 -43.58 25.87 7.37
C MET A 896 -45.06 26.31 7.30
N ASP A 897 -45.85 26.13 8.35
CA ASP A 897 -47.24 26.61 8.39
C ASP A 897 -47.31 28.15 8.27
N ASN A 898 -46.40 28.90 8.91
CA ASN A 898 -46.34 30.36 8.75
C ASN A 898 -45.96 30.78 7.31
N CYS A 899 -45.02 30.08 6.68
CA CYS A 899 -44.66 30.31 5.28
C CYS A 899 -45.83 29.97 4.33
N MET A 900 -46.51 28.83 4.53
CA MET A 900 -47.67 28.43 3.74
C MET A 900 -48.83 29.44 3.87
N PHE A 901 -49.08 29.96 5.08
CA PHE A 901 -50.07 31.01 5.32
C PHE A 901 -49.75 32.31 4.56
N GLN A 902 -48.49 32.76 4.57
CA GLN A 902 -48.07 33.95 3.82
C GLN A 902 -48.11 33.72 2.30
N ILE A 903 -47.75 32.52 1.83
CA ILE A 903 -47.85 32.15 0.41
C ILE A 903 -49.33 32.14 -0.04
N GLU A 904 -50.23 31.52 0.71
CA GLU A 904 -51.66 31.52 0.38
C GLU A 904 -52.22 32.95 0.37
N THR A 905 -51.97 33.72 1.44
CA THR A 905 -52.49 35.08 1.63
C THR A 905 -52.12 36.04 0.50
N ALA A 906 -50.91 35.93 -0.06
CA ALA A 906 -50.42 36.83 -1.10
C ALA A 906 -50.54 36.30 -2.54
N LEU A 907 -50.97 35.05 -2.74
CA LEU A 907 -51.41 34.53 -4.04
C LEU A 907 -52.93 34.60 -4.24
N LEU A 908 -53.69 35.12 -3.25
CA LEU A 908 -55.09 35.50 -3.42
C LEU A 908 -55.23 36.50 -4.57
N ARG A 909 -56.18 36.24 -5.48
CA ARG A 909 -56.57 37.20 -6.53
C ARG A 909 -57.83 37.96 -6.15
N PHE A 910 -57.93 39.18 -6.67
CA PHE A 910 -59.03 40.12 -6.45
C PHE A 910 -59.78 40.48 -7.76
N ASP A 911 -59.54 39.74 -8.86
CA ASP A 911 -60.13 39.96 -10.18
C ASP A 911 -61.58 39.43 -10.27
N GLY A 912 -62.53 40.23 -9.76
CA GLY A 912 -63.96 39.88 -9.71
C GLY A 912 -64.65 39.74 -11.07
N SER A 913 -64.64 38.53 -11.66
CA SER A 913 -65.46 38.20 -12.84
C SER A 913 -65.99 36.74 -12.86
N ASN A 914 -67.29 36.60 -12.56
CA ASN A 914 -68.21 35.53 -12.99
C ASN A 914 -68.01 34.05 -12.56
N GLY A 915 -68.23 33.77 -11.26
CA GLY A 915 -68.88 32.53 -10.78
C GLY A 915 -68.00 31.28 -10.53
N PRO A 916 -68.56 30.20 -9.94
CA PRO A 916 -69.96 29.97 -9.53
C PRO A 916 -70.23 30.10 -8.01
N GLU A 917 -71.50 30.02 -7.60
CA GLU A 917 -71.98 30.21 -6.22
C GLU A 917 -71.82 28.97 -5.31
N SER A 918 -70.61 28.40 -5.22
CA SER A 918 -70.32 27.23 -4.38
C SER A 918 -69.05 27.44 -3.54
N SER A 919 -69.16 27.20 -2.22
CA SER A 919 -68.02 27.24 -1.30
C SER A 919 -67.02 26.09 -1.51
N GLN A 920 -67.38 25.06 -2.29
CA GLN A 920 -66.54 23.88 -2.54
C GLN A 920 -65.53 24.08 -3.69
N ASP A 921 -65.70 25.10 -4.53
CA ASP A 921 -64.78 25.38 -5.65
C ASP A 921 -63.69 26.38 -5.29
N ILE A 922 -63.89 27.21 -4.26
CA ILE A 922 -62.88 28.16 -3.76
C ILE A 922 -61.63 27.43 -3.23
N ASP A 923 -61.79 26.25 -2.63
CA ASP A 923 -60.63 25.46 -2.16
C ASP A 923 -59.72 24.97 -3.30
N LYS A 924 -60.20 24.94 -4.55
CA LYS A 924 -59.42 24.54 -5.73
C LYS A 924 -58.61 25.69 -6.34
N THR A 925 -58.91 26.96 -5.99
CA THR A 925 -58.21 28.12 -6.58
C THR A 925 -56.91 28.47 -5.87
N SER A 926 -56.71 28.01 -4.63
CA SER A 926 -55.47 28.20 -3.87
C SER A 926 -54.42 27.15 -4.26
N VAL A 927 -53.25 27.62 -4.71
CA VAL A 927 -52.11 26.74 -5.04
C VAL A 927 -51.63 25.98 -3.81
N VAL A 928 -51.64 26.61 -2.63
CA VAL A 928 -51.20 25.99 -1.37
C VAL A 928 -52.15 24.84 -0.97
N LYS A 929 -53.46 25.09 -0.97
CA LYS A 929 -54.46 24.04 -0.68
C LYS A 929 -54.37 22.88 -1.66
N ARG A 930 -54.31 23.17 -2.96
CA ARG A 930 -54.23 22.16 -4.02
C ARG A 930 -52.98 21.27 -3.92
N LEU A 931 -51.87 21.76 -3.38
CA LEU A 931 -50.61 21.01 -3.31
C LEU A 931 -50.41 20.25 -2.00
N PHE A 932 -50.72 20.86 -0.85
CA PHE A 932 -50.32 20.37 0.48
C PHE A 932 -51.46 19.85 1.35
N TYR A 933 -52.74 20.15 1.04
CA TYR A 933 -53.86 19.81 1.91
C TYR A 933 -54.71 18.66 1.37
N GLY A 934 -55.03 17.70 2.25
CA GLY A 934 -56.02 16.65 1.99
C GLY A 934 -57.19 16.68 2.98
N LYS A 935 -58.08 15.69 2.91
CA LYS A 935 -59.24 15.54 3.80
C LYS A 935 -59.22 14.20 4.54
N LEU A 936 -59.39 14.25 5.85
CA LEU A 936 -59.63 13.10 6.73
C LEU A 936 -61.10 13.09 7.14
N ARG A 937 -61.73 11.91 7.22
CA ARG A 937 -62.98 11.70 7.94
C ARG A 937 -62.69 11.02 9.26
N GLN A 938 -63.24 11.55 10.35
CA GLN A 938 -63.13 11.00 11.70
C GLN A 938 -64.47 10.39 12.10
N ARG A 939 -64.44 9.14 12.59
CA ARG A 939 -65.60 8.39 13.08
C ARG A 939 -65.28 7.78 14.45
N ILE A 940 -65.99 8.23 15.49
CA ILE A 940 -65.89 7.62 16.83
C ILE A 940 -66.79 6.39 16.90
N VAL A 941 -66.20 5.23 17.21
CA VAL A 941 -66.88 3.94 17.35
C VAL A 941 -66.83 3.49 18.81
N ALA A 942 -67.99 3.32 19.44
CA ALA A 942 -68.11 2.81 20.79
C ALA A 942 -67.68 1.32 20.85
N SER A 943 -66.90 0.95 21.87
CA SER A 943 -66.44 -0.43 22.04
C SER A 943 -67.61 -1.43 22.18
N PRO A 944 -67.55 -2.63 21.57
CA PRO A 944 -68.63 -3.61 21.58
C PRO A 944 -68.76 -4.31 22.95
N GLY A 945 -69.40 -3.63 23.90
CA GLY A 945 -69.59 -4.13 25.27
C GLY A 945 -70.71 -3.45 26.07
N SER A 946 -71.55 -2.62 25.45
CA SER A 946 -72.72 -1.97 26.07
C SER A 946 -73.97 -2.14 25.20
N ASP A 947 -75.15 -2.01 25.81
CA ASP A 947 -76.42 -2.54 25.30
C ASP A 947 -76.75 -2.24 23.82
N PRO A 948 -77.24 -3.24 23.06
CA PRO A 948 -77.58 -3.10 21.64
C PRO A 948 -78.80 -2.20 21.37
N ALA A 949 -79.41 -1.62 22.40
CA ALA A 949 -80.51 -0.66 22.30
C ALA A 949 -80.06 0.81 22.21
N ALA A 950 -78.81 1.13 22.57
CA ALA A 950 -78.28 2.52 22.57
C ALA A 950 -77.51 2.90 21.28
N SER A 951 -77.25 1.94 20.39
CA SER A 951 -76.31 2.02 19.26
C SER A 951 -76.80 2.81 18.03
N ARG A 952 -77.59 3.88 18.22
CA ARG A 952 -78.20 4.64 17.11
C ARG A 952 -78.15 6.16 17.17
N SER A 953 -77.51 6.77 18.18
CA SER A 953 -77.62 8.23 18.39
C SER A 953 -76.36 8.93 18.92
N SER A 954 -75.20 8.77 18.25
CA SER A 954 -74.09 9.77 18.25
C SER A 954 -72.86 9.35 17.41
N ILE A 955 -73.05 8.85 16.18
CA ILE A 955 -71.90 8.75 15.25
C ILE A 955 -71.53 10.17 14.80
N HIS A 956 -70.59 10.79 15.50
CA HIS A 956 -70.13 12.14 15.20
C HIS A 956 -69.11 12.11 14.06
N GLU A 957 -69.59 11.99 12.82
CA GLU A 957 -68.74 12.07 11.64
C GLU A 957 -68.33 13.52 11.38
N LYS A 958 -67.02 13.76 11.22
CA LYS A 958 -66.47 15.08 10.90
C LYS A 958 -65.41 14.93 9.80
N GLU A 959 -65.47 15.79 8.80
CA GLU A 959 -64.40 15.93 7.80
C GLU A 959 -63.53 17.14 8.15
N ASP A 960 -62.21 16.93 8.21
CA ASP A 960 -61.21 17.93 8.53
C ASP A 960 -60.11 17.97 7.46
N LEU A 961 -59.56 19.18 7.24
CA LEU A 961 -58.40 19.38 6.38
C LEU A 961 -57.10 19.07 7.16
N PHE A 962 -56.13 18.43 6.50
CA PHE A 962 -54.80 18.17 7.07
C PHE A 962 -53.68 18.61 6.11
N SER A 963 -52.58 19.15 6.64
CA SER A 963 -51.35 19.45 5.89
C SER A 963 -50.22 18.42 6.13
N HIS A 964 -50.19 17.83 7.33
CA HIS A 964 -49.22 16.83 7.76
C HIS A 964 -49.90 15.68 8.52
N LEU A 965 -49.35 14.46 8.39
CA LEU A 965 -49.73 13.30 9.20
C LEU A 965 -48.70 13.12 10.33
N PRO A 966 -49.06 13.34 11.60
CA PRO A 966 -48.16 13.14 12.73
C PRO A 966 -48.03 11.66 13.10
N VAL A 967 -46.81 11.15 13.11
CA VAL A 967 -46.47 9.76 13.43
C VAL A 967 -45.59 9.72 14.67
N ASN A 968 -46.07 9.08 15.74
CA ASN A 968 -45.31 8.91 16.98
C ASN A 968 -44.18 7.88 16.82
N VAL A 969 -42.94 8.30 17.11
CA VAL A 969 -41.77 7.41 17.06
C VAL A 969 -41.55 6.79 18.44
N THR A 970 -41.85 5.49 18.57
CA THR A 970 -41.80 4.76 19.85
C THR A 970 -40.51 3.96 20.04
N GLU A 971 -40.20 3.02 19.13
CA GLU A 971 -39.17 1.99 19.31
C GLU A 971 -38.41 1.65 18.00
N ASP A 972 -37.20 1.13 18.12
CA ASP A 972 -36.36 0.73 16.99
C ASP A 972 -36.98 -0.40 16.15
N GLY A 973 -36.82 -0.34 14.83
CA GLY A 973 -37.40 -1.33 13.91
C GLY A 973 -38.90 -1.13 13.63
N THR A 974 -39.44 0.02 14.02
CA THR A 974 -40.77 0.50 13.59
C THR A 974 -40.72 0.88 12.11
N ASP A 975 -41.68 0.40 11.31
CA ASP A 975 -41.84 0.77 9.89
C ASP A 975 -42.84 1.92 9.76
N ILE A 976 -42.79 2.71 8.68
CA ILE A 976 -43.68 3.87 8.48
C ILE A 976 -45.17 3.45 8.51
N TYR A 977 -45.49 2.25 8.05
CA TYR A 977 -46.84 1.69 8.13
C TYR A 977 -47.29 1.35 9.55
N ASP A 978 -46.37 0.95 10.45
CA ASP A 978 -46.69 0.73 11.86
C ASP A 978 -47.11 2.06 12.51
N GLY A 979 -46.29 3.10 12.29
CA GLY A 979 -46.51 4.44 12.84
C GLY A 979 -47.78 5.12 12.32
N LEU A 980 -48.05 5.00 11.01
CA LEU A 980 -49.31 5.47 10.41
C LEU A 980 -50.53 4.70 10.93
N SER A 981 -50.43 3.38 11.12
CA SER A 981 -51.53 2.58 11.68
C SER A 981 -51.85 2.98 13.12
N GLY A 982 -50.85 3.37 13.91
CA GLY A 982 -51.05 3.94 15.24
C GLY A 982 -51.79 5.28 15.23
N TYR A 983 -51.70 6.06 14.16
CA TYR A 983 -52.47 7.30 13.97
C TYR A 983 -53.91 7.06 13.51
N PHE A 984 -54.12 6.15 12.55
CA PHE A 984 -55.45 5.90 11.96
C PHE A 984 -56.39 5.03 12.83
N TYR A 985 -55.87 4.31 13.82
CA TYR A 985 -56.61 3.35 14.65
C TYR A 985 -56.47 3.57 16.18
N ASP A 986 -56.29 4.82 16.62
CA ASP A 986 -56.05 5.15 18.03
C ASP A 986 -57.28 4.90 18.94
N THR A 987 -57.03 4.69 20.24
CA THR A 987 -58.05 4.43 21.27
C THR A 987 -58.13 5.59 22.26
N VAL A 988 -59.13 6.45 22.05
CA VAL A 988 -59.33 7.71 22.78
C VAL A 988 -60.27 7.52 23.97
N GLU A 989 -59.96 8.15 25.11
CA GLU A 989 -60.91 8.25 26.22
C GLU A 989 -61.93 9.37 25.95
N PHE A 990 -63.16 8.96 25.61
CA PHE A 990 -64.30 9.85 25.39
C PHE A 990 -65.31 9.66 26.54
N GLU A 991 -65.71 10.74 27.21
CA GLU A 991 -66.62 10.71 28.37
C GLU A 991 -66.22 9.71 29.48
N GLY A 992 -64.91 9.52 29.69
CA GLY A 992 -64.39 8.56 30.68
C GLY A 992 -64.51 7.09 30.27
N LYS A 993 -64.76 6.78 28.99
CA LYS A 993 -64.78 5.43 28.41
C LYS A 993 -63.79 5.33 27.27
N LYS A 994 -63.13 4.18 27.14
CA LYS A 994 -62.25 3.87 26.00
C LYS A 994 -63.08 3.56 24.75
N SER A 995 -63.12 4.53 23.84
CA SER A 995 -63.74 4.43 22.53
C SER A 995 -62.67 4.34 21.45
N ARG A 996 -62.97 3.73 20.30
CA ARG A 996 -62.04 3.70 19.16
C ARG A 996 -62.31 4.90 18.26
N MET A 997 -61.26 5.61 17.88
CA MET A 997 -61.35 6.69 16.92
C MET A 997 -60.82 6.17 15.59
N GLU A 998 -61.72 5.92 14.65
CA GLU A 998 -61.34 5.52 13.30
C GLU A 998 -61.15 6.78 12.46
N VAL A 999 -60.01 6.88 11.79
CA VAL A 999 -59.71 7.97 10.86
C VAL A 999 -59.47 7.37 9.48
N GLU A 1000 -60.10 7.94 8.45
CA GLU A 1000 -60.03 7.44 7.07
C GLU A 1000 -59.71 8.61 6.10
N LEU A 1001 -58.88 8.36 5.09
CA LEU A 1001 -58.52 9.35 4.06
C LEU A 1001 -59.64 9.46 3.01
N VAL A 1002 -60.15 10.68 2.80
CA VAL A 1002 -61.20 10.97 1.79
C VAL A 1002 -60.60 11.63 0.55
N ASP A 1003 -59.65 12.54 0.74
CA ASP A 1003 -58.97 13.28 -0.34
C ASP A 1003 -57.48 13.41 -0.01
N MET A 1004 -56.60 13.28 -1.01
CA MET A 1004 -55.15 13.15 -0.80
C MET A 1004 -54.38 14.25 -1.55
N PRO A 1005 -53.45 14.97 -0.87
CA PRO A 1005 -52.68 16.02 -1.50
C PRO A 1005 -51.67 15.46 -2.51
N PRO A 1006 -51.33 16.18 -3.60
CA PRO A 1006 -50.22 15.83 -4.48
C PRO A 1006 -48.87 15.72 -3.76
N LEU A 1007 -48.65 16.49 -2.69
CA LEU A 1007 -47.50 16.38 -1.77
C LEU A 1007 -47.98 15.94 -0.39
N LEU A 1008 -47.69 14.69 -0.03
CA LEU A 1008 -48.05 14.09 1.25
C LEU A 1008 -46.88 14.21 2.24
N GLN A 1009 -47.17 14.77 3.42
CA GLN A 1009 -46.17 15.09 4.44
C GLN A 1009 -46.40 14.23 5.68
N VAL A 1010 -45.34 13.57 6.17
CA VAL A 1010 -45.38 12.72 7.37
C VAL A 1010 -44.37 13.25 8.38
N GLN A 1011 -44.85 13.79 9.50
CA GLN A 1011 -44.03 14.37 10.56
C GLN A 1011 -43.73 13.30 11.62
N LEU A 1012 -42.45 13.04 11.88
CA LEU A 1012 -41.99 12.05 12.86
C LEU A 1012 -41.87 12.70 14.24
N GLN A 1013 -42.91 12.54 15.05
CA GLN A 1013 -42.98 13.04 16.42
C GLN A 1013 -42.06 12.24 17.33
N ARG A 1014 -40.82 12.74 17.46
CA ARG A 1014 -39.73 12.16 18.26
C ARG A 1014 -39.63 12.72 19.68
N VAL A 1015 -40.27 13.85 19.99
CA VAL A 1015 -40.17 14.48 21.31
C VAL A 1015 -41.15 13.81 22.27
N GLN A 1016 -40.61 13.04 23.22
CA GLN A 1016 -41.39 12.36 24.27
C GLN A 1016 -41.12 13.00 25.64
N PHE A 1017 -42.06 12.87 26.57
CA PHE A 1017 -41.91 13.35 27.95
C PHE A 1017 -41.56 12.19 28.89
N ASN A 1018 -40.34 12.18 29.43
CA ASN A 1018 -39.97 11.19 30.44
C ASN A 1018 -40.61 11.55 31.79
N ARG A 1019 -41.46 10.66 32.30
CA ARG A 1019 -42.22 10.86 33.55
C ARG A 1019 -41.35 10.75 34.81
N GLU A 1020 -40.17 10.14 34.73
CA GLU A 1020 -39.24 9.96 35.84
C GLU A 1020 -38.31 11.18 36.00
N THR A 1021 -37.79 11.72 34.89
CA THR A 1021 -36.92 12.91 34.91
C THR A 1021 -37.66 14.23 34.81
N LEU A 1022 -38.97 14.19 34.48
CA LEU A 1022 -39.83 15.35 34.21
C LEU A 1022 -39.33 16.27 33.08
N GLN A 1023 -38.53 15.73 32.16
CA GLN A 1023 -37.96 16.47 31.03
C GLN A 1023 -38.41 15.88 29.67
N PRO A 1024 -38.60 16.73 28.64
CA PRO A 1024 -38.77 16.27 27.27
C PRO A 1024 -37.43 15.78 26.71
N PHE A 1025 -37.43 14.64 26.03
CA PHE A 1025 -36.26 14.06 25.36
C PHE A 1025 -36.60 13.72 23.90
N LYS A 1026 -35.58 13.71 23.03
CA LYS A 1026 -35.71 13.32 21.62
C LYS A 1026 -35.43 11.83 21.48
N ASN A 1027 -36.41 11.05 21.04
CA ASN A 1027 -36.25 9.65 20.69
C ASN A 1027 -35.40 9.53 19.42
N GLN A 1028 -34.29 8.81 19.53
CA GLN A 1028 -33.31 8.57 18.46
C GLN A 1028 -33.56 7.25 17.72
N ALA A 1029 -34.66 6.55 18.03
CA ALA A 1029 -34.98 5.26 17.44
C ALA A 1029 -35.08 5.31 15.90
N TYR A 1030 -34.55 4.29 15.22
CA TYR A 1030 -34.62 4.19 13.77
C TYR A 1030 -36.03 3.80 13.30
N VAL A 1031 -36.57 4.62 12.39
CA VAL A 1031 -37.83 4.38 11.69
C VAL A 1031 -37.52 4.01 10.26
N LYS A 1032 -37.89 2.81 9.86
CA LYS A 1032 -37.75 2.36 8.47
C LYS A 1032 -38.84 2.99 7.60
N PHE A 1033 -38.48 3.46 6.42
CA PHE A 1033 -39.42 3.96 5.40
C PHE A 1033 -39.00 3.48 4.01
N GLY A 1034 -39.97 3.32 3.12
CA GLY A 1034 -39.75 2.91 1.73
C GLY A 1034 -39.56 4.09 0.78
N GLU A 1035 -39.03 3.80 -0.41
CA GLU A 1035 -39.03 4.74 -1.54
C GLU A 1035 -40.45 5.03 -2.05
N THR A 1036 -41.34 4.04 -2.00
CA THR A 1036 -42.75 4.16 -2.35
C THR A 1036 -43.62 3.71 -1.18
N VAL A 1037 -44.66 4.48 -0.88
CA VAL A 1037 -45.67 4.20 0.14
C VAL A 1037 -47.05 4.14 -0.53
N TYR A 1038 -47.87 3.17 -0.13
CA TYR A 1038 -49.20 2.92 -0.67
C TYR A 1038 -50.26 3.29 0.37
N MET A 1039 -51.01 4.38 0.13
CA MET A 1039 -52.04 4.86 1.06
C MET A 1039 -53.39 4.18 0.89
N ASP A 1040 -53.49 3.25 -0.07
CA ASP A 1040 -54.67 2.45 -0.41
C ASP A 1040 -55.33 1.80 0.82
N ARG A 1041 -54.53 1.38 1.80
CA ARG A 1041 -54.97 0.73 3.05
C ARG A 1041 -55.65 1.65 4.07
N TYR A 1042 -55.63 2.97 3.85
CA TYR A 1042 -56.21 3.99 4.75
C TYR A 1042 -57.30 4.86 4.08
N LEU A 1043 -57.58 4.67 2.79
CA LEU A 1043 -58.67 5.35 2.09
C LEU A 1043 -60.05 4.95 2.62
N ASP A 1044 -61.03 5.85 2.52
CA ASP A 1044 -62.46 5.56 2.76
C ASP A 1044 -62.96 4.44 1.83
N SER A 1045 -62.56 4.47 0.55
CA SER A 1045 -63.04 3.61 -0.53
C SER A 1045 -62.52 2.17 -0.56
N SER A 1046 -61.53 1.80 0.26
CA SER A 1046 -60.95 0.44 0.24
C SER A 1046 -61.83 -0.61 0.93
N ASP A 1047 -61.69 -1.86 0.48
CA ASP A 1047 -62.51 -3.01 0.91
C ASP A 1047 -62.64 -3.14 2.44
N PRO A 1048 -63.86 -3.03 3.00
CA PRO A 1048 -64.14 -3.24 4.43
C PRO A 1048 -63.69 -4.61 4.96
N GLN A 1049 -63.65 -5.66 4.12
CA GLN A 1049 -63.18 -6.99 4.54
C GLN A 1049 -61.65 -7.02 4.73
N LYS A 1050 -60.87 -6.46 3.78
CA LYS A 1050 -59.43 -6.22 3.94
C LYS A 1050 -59.15 -5.36 5.18
N LYS A 1051 -59.83 -4.21 5.33
CA LYS A 1051 -59.72 -3.32 6.50
C LYS A 1051 -59.95 -4.08 7.82
N MET A 1052 -61.04 -4.85 7.91
CA MET A 1052 -61.37 -5.60 9.13
C MET A 1052 -60.31 -6.66 9.50
N ARG A 1053 -59.79 -7.41 8.51
CA ARG A 1053 -58.72 -8.39 8.74
C ARG A 1053 -57.41 -7.71 9.18
N SER A 1054 -57.01 -6.63 8.52
CA SER A 1054 -55.81 -5.87 8.88
C SER A 1054 -55.89 -5.28 10.29
N ARG A 1055 -57.05 -4.71 10.68
CA ARG A 1055 -57.27 -4.19 12.04
C ARG A 1055 -57.15 -5.28 13.12
N ALA A 1056 -57.61 -6.50 12.84
CA ALA A 1056 -57.44 -7.65 13.75
C ALA A 1056 -55.96 -8.04 13.90
N ILE A 1057 -55.24 -8.21 12.78
CA ILE A 1057 -53.81 -8.53 12.79
C ILE A 1057 -52.99 -7.43 13.51
N GLN A 1058 -53.30 -6.16 13.29
CA GLN A 1058 -52.61 -5.04 13.92
C GLN A 1058 -52.85 -4.93 15.44
N HIS A 1059 -54.04 -5.29 15.90
CA HIS A 1059 -54.34 -5.40 17.33
C HIS A 1059 -53.46 -6.47 17.99
N ASP A 1060 -53.40 -7.66 17.41
CA ASP A 1060 -52.66 -8.79 17.98
C ASP A 1060 -51.14 -8.59 17.85
N LEU A 1061 -50.68 -7.98 16.77
CA LEU A 1061 -49.28 -7.55 16.57
C LEU A 1061 -48.86 -6.52 17.64
N THR A 1062 -49.72 -5.55 17.96
CA THR A 1062 -49.49 -4.59 19.06
C THR A 1062 -49.41 -5.30 20.41
N ALA A 1063 -50.31 -6.25 20.70
CA ALA A 1063 -50.27 -7.03 21.94
C ALA A 1063 -48.98 -7.88 22.07
N CYS A 1064 -48.51 -8.48 20.98
CA CYS A 1064 -47.23 -9.20 20.94
C CYS A 1064 -46.02 -8.25 21.15
N ARG A 1065 -46.06 -7.03 20.61
CA ARG A 1065 -45.05 -5.99 20.85
C ARG A 1065 -45.00 -5.57 22.31
N ASP A 1066 -46.13 -5.21 22.91
CA ASP A 1066 -46.21 -4.80 24.32
C ASP A 1066 -45.67 -5.89 25.26
N ARG A 1067 -45.96 -7.17 24.96
CA ARG A 1067 -45.42 -8.32 25.70
C ARG A 1067 -43.91 -8.45 25.51
N LEU A 1068 -43.40 -8.38 24.28
CA LEU A 1068 -41.97 -8.47 23.99
C LEU A 1068 -41.18 -7.32 24.65
N ARG A 1069 -41.69 -6.09 24.55
CA ARG A 1069 -41.16 -4.89 25.20
C ARG A 1069 -41.02 -5.08 26.71
N LEU A 1070 -42.06 -5.61 27.38
CA LEU A 1070 -42.03 -5.90 28.81
C LEU A 1070 -40.92 -6.90 29.17
N LEU A 1071 -40.70 -7.93 28.33
CA LEU A 1071 -39.62 -8.90 28.52
C LEU A 1071 -38.22 -8.30 28.29
N GLN A 1072 -38.10 -7.33 27.38
CA GLN A 1072 -36.85 -6.65 27.02
C GLN A 1072 -36.44 -5.51 27.97
N GLN A 1073 -37.37 -4.70 28.47
CA GLN A 1073 -37.06 -3.53 29.31
C GLN A 1073 -36.94 -3.88 30.80
N GLY A 1074 -37.62 -4.94 31.24
CA GLY A 1074 -37.55 -5.44 32.61
C GLY A 1074 -38.00 -4.45 33.69
N LYS A 1075 -37.58 -4.70 34.93
CA LYS A 1075 -37.63 -3.70 36.01
C LYS A 1075 -36.22 -3.15 36.22
N GLY A 1076 -35.99 -1.92 35.75
CA GLY A 1076 -34.69 -1.24 35.85
C GLY A 1076 -33.87 -1.19 34.56
N GLY A 1077 -34.48 -1.41 33.39
CA GLY A 1077 -33.83 -1.23 32.08
C GLY A 1077 -33.00 -2.41 31.58
N MET A 1078 -32.97 -3.53 32.31
CA MET A 1078 -32.25 -4.75 31.93
C MET A 1078 -33.25 -5.86 31.50
N PRO A 1079 -33.02 -6.56 30.38
CA PRO A 1079 -33.88 -7.66 29.94
C PRO A 1079 -34.00 -8.77 31.00
N TYR A 1080 -35.22 -9.32 31.18
CA TYR A 1080 -35.46 -10.31 32.23
C TYR A 1080 -34.56 -11.56 32.10
N HIS A 1081 -34.33 -12.07 30.89
CA HIS A 1081 -33.41 -13.20 30.66
C HIS A 1081 -31.95 -12.85 31.02
N ALA A 1082 -31.50 -11.62 30.73
CA ALA A 1082 -30.15 -11.16 31.02
C ALA A 1082 -29.95 -10.93 32.52
N SER A 1083 -30.97 -10.43 33.22
CA SER A 1083 -30.99 -10.33 34.68
C SER A 1083 -30.90 -11.71 35.33
N LEU A 1084 -31.73 -12.68 34.92
CA LEU A 1084 -31.70 -14.07 35.42
C LEU A 1084 -30.32 -14.73 35.21
N GLY A 1085 -29.77 -14.63 34.00
CA GLY A 1085 -28.43 -15.15 33.70
C GLY A 1085 -27.32 -14.46 34.49
N SER A 1086 -27.45 -13.16 34.76
CA SER A 1086 -26.52 -12.42 35.63
C SER A 1086 -26.60 -12.88 37.09
N THR A 1087 -27.81 -13.14 37.61
CA THR A 1087 -28.01 -13.70 38.95
C THR A 1087 -27.39 -15.10 39.06
N VAL A 1088 -27.61 -15.99 38.09
CA VAL A 1088 -26.99 -17.33 38.04
C VAL A 1088 -25.46 -17.25 37.99
N ASN A 1089 -24.91 -16.36 37.16
CA ASN A 1089 -23.46 -16.17 37.01
C ASN A 1089 -22.81 -15.52 38.26
N PHE A 1090 -23.57 -14.72 39.02
CA PHE A 1090 -23.15 -14.22 40.33
C PHE A 1090 -23.15 -15.33 41.39
N LEU A 1091 -24.27 -16.06 41.54
CA LEU A 1091 -24.40 -17.12 42.54
C LEU A 1091 -23.35 -18.23 42.35
N SER A 1092 -23.11 -18.67 41.11
CA SER A 1092 -22.10 -19.69 40.79
C SER A 1092 -20.64 -19.27 41.03
N ARG A 1093 -20.36 -17.98 41.26
CA ARG A 1093 -19.01 -17.44 41.54
C ARG A 1093 -18.83 -16.95 42.97
N GLN A 1094 -19.90 -16.80 43.75
CA GLN A 1094 -19.82 -16.27 45.11
C GLN A 1094 -19.23 -17.31 46.07
N GLN A 1095 -18.08 -16.98 46.66
CA GLN A 1095 -17.36 -17.81 47.64
C GLN A 1095 -17.18 -17.12 48.99
N GLY A 1096 -17.58 -15.84 49.12
CA GLY A 1096 -17.36 -15.04 50.33
C GLY A 1096 -18.40 -15.21 51.44
N ILE A 1097 -19.54 -15.86 51.17
CA ILE A 1097 -20.66 -16.08 52.11
C ILE A 1097 -21.29 -17.44 51.80
N GLU A 1098 -21.53 -18.26 52.83
CA GLU A 1098 -22.31 -19.49 52.70
C GLU A 1098 -23.81 -19.16 52.53
N LEU A 1099 -24.39 -19.56 51.39
CA LEU A 1099 -25.80 -19.32 51.05
C LEU A 1099 -26.51 -20.68 50.86
N PRO A 1100 -27.02 -21.31 51.94
CA PRO A 1100 -27.61 -22.66 51.87
C PRO A 1100 -28.91 -22.75 51.05
N GLU A 1101 -29.55 -21.62 50.74
CA GLU A 1101 -30.72 -21.55 49.85
C GLU A 1101 -30.34 -21.40 48.36
N ALA A 1102 -29.07 -21.10 48.05
CA ALA A 1102 -28.57 -20.94 46.68
C ALA A 1102 -27.95 -22.24 46.16
N ASP A 1103 -28.67 -23.35 46.29
CA ASP A 1103 -28.20 -24.67 45.88
C ASP A 1103 -28.22 -24.90 44.36
N THR A 1104 -27.77 -26.08 43.94
CA THR A 1104 -27.73 -26.48 42.53
C THR A 1104 -29.11 -26.67 41.90
N GLU A 1105 -30.16 -26.92 42.69
CA GLU A 1105 -31.53 -27.08 42.19
C GLU A 1105 -32.16 -25.71 41.92
N PHE A 1106 -31.99 -24.76 42.84
CA PHE A 1106 -32.42 -23.37 42.67
C PHE A 1106 -31.67 -22.67 41.52
N MET A 1107 -30.35 -22.85 41.40
CA MET A 1107 -29.61 -22.35 40.24
C MET A 1107 -30.06 -23.00 38.92
N GLY A 1108 -30.42 -24.29 38.93
CA GLY A 1108 -31.00 -24.98 37.78
C GLY A 1108 -32.38 -24.44 37.40
N ALA A 1109 -33.24 -24.14 38.38
CA ALA A 1109 -34.54 -23.53 38.15
C ALA A 1109 -34.42 -22.12 37.54
N LEU A 1110 -33.48 -21.29 38.02
CA LEU A 1110 -33.22 -19.97 37.42
C LEU A 1110 -32.69 -20.06 35.98
N GLN A 1111 -31.89 -21.08 35.65
CA GLN A 1111 -31.47 -21.34 34.27
C GLN A 1111 -32.64 -21.82 33.39
N ALA A 1112 -33.55 -22.63 33.92
CA ALA A 1112 -34.75 -23.07 33.21
C ALA A 1112 -35.70 -21.89 32.91
N GLU A 1113 -35.93 -21.00 33.88
CA GLU A 1113 -36.71 -19.77 33.70
C GLU A 1113 -36.03 -18.79 32.71
N GLN A 1114 -34.70 -18.65 32.76
CA GLN A 1114 -33.95 -17.90 31.76
C GLN A 1114 -34.20 -18.44 30.34
N GLY A 1115 -34.13 -19.76 30.17
CA GLY A 1115 -34.41 -20.43 28.90
C GLY A 1115 -35.86 -20.26 28.44
N TYR A 1116 -36.82 -20.36 29.36
CA TYR A 1116 -38.23 -20.14 29.08
C TYR A 1116 -38.50 -18.70 28.58
N VAL A 1117 -37.99 -17.69 29.29
CA VAL A 1117 -38.14 -16.27 28.89
C VAL A 1117 -37.48 -16.00 27.54
N GLN A 1118 -36.31 -16.58 27.26
CA GLN A 1118 -35.68 -16.46 25.94
C GLN A 1118 -36.55 -17.10 24.84
N LEU A 1119 -37.07 -18.31 25.06
CA LEU A 1119 -37.94 -18.99 24.09
C LEU A 1119 -39.26 -18.24 23.87
N GLU A 1120 -39.83 -17.60 24.90
CA GLU A 1120 -40.99 -16.72 24.76
C GLU A 1120 -40.66 -15.49 23.88
N MET A 1121 -39.54 -14.81 24.15
CA MET A 1121 -39.07 -13.68 23.34
C MET A 1121 -38.84 -14.06 21.87
N GLU A 1122 -38.17 -15.19 21.61
CA GLU A 1122 -37.96 -15.70 20.27
C GLU A 1122 -39.27 -16.09 19.55
N SER A 1123 -40.24 -16.64 20.28
CA SER A 1123 -41.56 -16.99 19.76
C SER A 1123 -42.35 -15.74 19.36
N LEU A 1124 -42.37 -14.72 20.23
CA LEU A 1124 -43.01 -13.43 19.96
C LEU A 1124 -42.39 -12.72 18.76
N GLN A 1125 -41.07 -12.72 18.62
CA GLN A 1125 -40.38 -12.18 17.45
C GLN A 1125 -40.80 -12.89 16.15
N LYS A 1126 -40.85 -14.23 16.16
CA LYS A 1126 -41.29 -15.05 15.01
C LYS A 1126 -42.76 -14.75 14.66
N GLN A 1127 -43.64 -14.57 15.65
CA GLN A 1127 -45.05 -14.19 15.46
C GLN A 1127 -45.21 -12.77 14.89
N ILE A 1128 -44.46 -11.79 15.39
CA ILE A 1128 -44.48 -10.40 14.88
C ILE A 1128 -44.05 -10.35 13.40
N VAL A 1129 -42.99 -11.09 13.03
CA VAL A 1129 -42.56 -11.19 11.62
C VAL A 1129 -43.65 -11.84 10.75
N ALA A 1130 -44.23 -12.96 11.19
CA ALA A 1130 -45.30 -13.64 10.46
C ALA A 1130 -46.54 -12.75 10.26
N MET A 1131 -46.99 -12.05 11.31
CA MET A 1131 -48.13 -11.12 11.23
C MET A 1131 -47.83 -9.90 10.35
N LYS A 1132 -46.59 -9.37 10.36
CA LYS A 1132 -46.19 -8.33 9.38
C LYS A 1132 -46.25 -8.85 7.94
N THR A 1133 -45.77 -10.07 7.68
CA THR A 1133 -45.85 -10.67 6.33
C THR A 1133 -47.29 -10.89 5.88
N GLU A 1134 -48.19 -11.35 6.77
CA GLU A 1134 -49.61 -11.46 6.45
C GLU A 1134 -50.25 -10.10 6.19
N LEU A 1135 -49.98 -9.09 7.02
CA LEU A 1135 -50.50 -7.75 6.86
C LEU A 1135 -50.14 -7.12 5.51
N GLU A 1136 -48.89 -7.24 5.07
CA GLU A 1136 -48.46 -6.73 3.75
C GLU A 1136 -49.06 -7.56 2.59
N SER A 1137 -49.25 -8.87 2.77
CA SER A 1137 -49.88 -9.72 1.75
C SER A 1137 -51.33 -9.35 1.42
N ILE A 1138 -52.07 -8.80 2.39
CA ILE A 1138 -53.48 -8.38 2.22
C ILE A 1138 -53.61 -7.21 1.24
N TRP A 1139 -52.59 -6.33 1.22
CA TRP A 1139 -52.56 -5.09 0.42
C TRP A 1139 -51.56 -5.16 -0.74
N ALA A 1140 -50.99 -6.32 -1.05
CA ALA A 1140 -49.94 -6.48 -2.06
C ALA A 1140 -50.39 -6.18 -3.50
N GLU A 1141 -51.70 -6.16 -3.75
CA GLU A 1141 -52.33 -5.91 -5.06
C GLU A 1141 -52.87 -4.47 -5.21
N ASP A 1142 -53.19 -3.78 -4.12
CA ASP A 1142 -53.81 -2.44 -4.12
C ASP A 1142 -52.73 -1.34 -4.19
N LYS A 1143 -52.66 -0.61 -5.32
CA LYS A 1143 -51.54 0.30 -5.65
C LYS A 1143 -51.97 1.59 -6.39
N GLU A 1144 -53.22 1.99 -6.28
CA GLU A 1144 -53.78 3.17 -6.93
C GLU A 1144 -53.38 4.48 -6.22
N ALA A 1145 -53.11 4.42 -4.91
CA ALA A 1145 -52.65 5.53 -4.07
C ALA A 1145 -51.15 5.46 -3.75
N ALA A 1146 -50.33 5.24 -4.79
CA ALA A 1146 -48.87 5.20 -4.69
C ALA A 1146 -48.25 6.61 -4.56
N TYR A 1147 -47.35 6.77 -3.59
CA TYR A 1147 -46.60 7.99 -3.27
C TYR A 1147 -45.11 7.69 -3.24
N GLU A 1148 -44.30 8.51 -3.93
CA GLU A 1148 -42.84 8.35 -4.05
C GLU A 1148 -42.10 9.40 -3.22
N LEU A 1149 -41.09 8.97 -2.48
CA LEU A 1149 -40.31 9.84 -1.59
C LEU A 1149 -39.51 10.85 -2.42
N THR A 1150 -39.69 12.15 -2.14
CA THR A 1150 -39.01 13.24 -2.85
C THR A 1150 -38.07 14.04 -1.95
N SER A 1151 -38.39 14.21 -0.67
CA SER A 1151 -37.53 14.96 0.27
C SER A 1151 -37.56 14.37 1.69
N VAL A 1152 -36.42 14.42 2.37
CA VAL A 1152 -36.23 13.91 3.74
C VAL A 1152 -35.50 14.97 4.56
N PHE A 1153 -36.20 15.60 5.50
CA PHE A 1153 -35.59 16.54 6.46
C PHE A 1153 -34.98 15.76 7.62
N ILE A 1154 -33.70 16.01 7.89
CA ILE A 1154 -32.94 15.43 8.99
C ILE A 1154 -32.71 16.49 10.08
N HIS A 1155 -32.94 16.12 11.33
CA HIS A 1155 -32.52 16.90 12.50
C HIS A 1155 -31.38 16.18 13.22
N ARG A 1156 -30.18 16.75 13.18
CA ARG A 1156 -28.97 16.28 13.90
C ARG A 1156 -28.82 16.98 15.24
N GLY A 1157 -28.96 16.23 16.32
CA GLY A 1157 -28.82 16.74 17.70
C GLY A 1157 -29.53 15.85 18.71
N THR A 1158 -29.07 15.86 19.96
CA THR A 1158 -29.66 15.09 21.06
C THR A 1158 -30.79 15.84 21.78
N SER A 1159 -30.80 17.17 21.73
CA SER A 1159 -31.83 18.01 22.33
C SER A 1159 -33.05 18.18 21.40
N PRO A 1160 -34.27 18.28 21.95
CA PRO A 1160 -35.43 18.80 21.22
C PRO A 1160 -35.30 20.28 20.81
N SER A 1161 -34.50 21.08 21.52
CA SER A 1161 -34.46 22.56 21.42
C SER A 1161 -33.18 23.14 20.81
N TRP A 1162 -32.19 22.29 20.52
CA TRP A 1162 -30.92 22.68 19.91
C TRP A 1162 -30.41 21.55 19.03
N GLY A 1163 -30.26 21.85 17.73
CA GLY A 1163 -29.58 20.99 16.79
C GLY A 1163 -29.46 21.65 15.41
N HIS A 1164 -28.99 20.85 14.45
CA HIS A 1164 -28.77 21.27 13.07
C HIS A 1164 -29.75 20.59 12.12
N TYR A 1165 -30.27 21.35 11.15
CA TYR A 1165 -31.24 20.88 10.17
C TYR A 1165 -30.62 20.90 8.78
N PHE A 1166 -30.81 19.81 8.04
CA PHE A 1166 -30.47 19.70 6.63
C PHE A 1166 -31.49 18.77 5.96
N PHE A 1167 -31.56 18.73 4.63
CA PHE A 1167 -32.47 17.81 3.95
C PHE A 1167 -31.87 17.17 2.72
N TYR A 1168 -32.31 15.94 2.44
CA TYR A 1168 -32.09 15.28 1.16
C TYR A 1168 -33.25 15.59 0.22
N SER A 1169 -32.98 15.78 -1.07
CA SER A 1169 -34.00 15.83 -2.11
C SER A 1169 -33.59 15.01 -3.33
N ARG A 1170 -34.56 14.31 -3.93
CA ARG A 1170 -34.36 13.42 -5.07
C ARG A 1170 -34.18 14.23 -6.36
N ASN A 1171 -33.27 13.83 -7.26
CA ASN A 1171 -33.05 14.54 -8.54
C ASN A 1171 -34.15 14.23 -9.58
N LEU A 1172 -35.36 14.73 -9.33
CA LEU A 1172 -36.50 14.62 -10.23
C LEU A 1172 -36.61 15.87 -11.13
N PRO A 1173 -37.03 15.71 -12.40
CA PRO A 1173 -37.33 14.45 -13.09
C PRO A 1173 -36.08 13.76 -13.72
N ALA A 1174 -34.92 14.42 -13.73
CA ALA A 1174 -33.80 14.04 -14.61
C ALA A 1174 -33.10 12.71 -14.27
N HIS A 1175 -32.78 12.47 -12.99
CA HIS A 1175 -31.97 11.34 -12.55
C HIS A 1175 -32.51 10.72 -11.24
N PRO A 1176 -33.61 9.95 -11.29
CA PRO A 1176 -34.33 9.51 -10.09
C PRO A 1176 -33.54 8.64 -9.10
N GLU A 1177 -32.42 8.02 -9.46
CA GLU A 1177 -31.58 7.31 -8.47
C GLU A 1177 -30.58 8.21 -7.74
N GLN A 1178 -30.38 9.44 -8.22
CA GLN A 1178 -29.47 10.43 -7.62
C GLN A 1178 -30.20 11.29 -6.59
N TRP A 1179 -29.53 11.56 -5.47
CA TRP A 1179 -30.02 12.47 -4.43
C TRP A 1179 -29.05 13.64 -4.22
N PHE A 1180 -29.59 14.77 -3.78
CA PHE A 1180 -28.82 15.92 -3.32
C PHE A 1180 -29.00 16.09 -1.81
N LYS A 1181 -27.89 16.32 -1.11
CA LYS A 1181 -27.85 16.69 0.31
C LYS A 1181 -27.67 18.19 0.41
N TYR A 1182 -28.70 18.90 0.88
CA TYR A 1182 -28.69 20.34 1.09
C TYR A 1182 -28.40 20.63 2.57
N ASN A 1183 -27.17 21.07 2.86
CA ASN A 1183 -26.65 21.34 4.19
C ASN A 1183 -26.20 22.81 4.27
N ASP A 1184 -27.17 23.71 4.43
CA ASP A 1184 -27.01 25.16 4.28
C ASP A 1184 -26.29 25.52 2.97
N SER A 1185 -25.03 25.93 3.06
CA SER A 1185 -24.21 26.37 1.93
C SER A 1185 -23.75 25.18 1.07
N ASP A 1186 -23.57 24.02 1.68
CA ASP A 1186 -23.02 22.81 1.07
C ASP A 1186 -24.12 21.97 0.45
N VAL A 1187 -24.02 21.81 -0.87
CA VAL A 1187 -24.94 20.98 -1.65
C VAL A 1187 -24.12 19.93 -2.37
N THR A 1188 -24.24 18.68 -1.91
CA THR A 1188 -23.48 17.54 -2.46
C THR A 1188 -24.41 16.53 -3.12
N VAL A 1189 -23.88 15.80 -4.11
CA VAL A 1189 -24.51 14.58 -4.60
C VAL A 1189 -24.29 13.48 -3.56
N VAL A 1190 -25.34 12.70 -3.29
CA VAL A 1190 -25.26 11.50 -2.44
C VAL A 1190 -26.00 10.34 -3.10
N ASP A 1191 -25.56 9.13 -2.80
CA ASP A 1191 -26.22 7.92 -3.28
C ASP A 1191 -27.46 7.60 -2.46
N ARG A 1192 -28.40 6.91 -3.11
CA ARG A 1192 -29.60 6.31 -2.51
C ARG A 1192 -29.32 5.56 -1.19
N SER A 1193 -28.17 4.88 -1.09
CA SER A 1193 -27.76 4.13 0.10
C SER A 1193 -27.54 4.99 1.35
N GLU A 1194 -27.19 6.28 1.21
CA GLU A 1194 -27.05 7.19 2.36
C GLU A 1194 -28.42 7.60 2.92
N VAL A 1195 -29.39 7.86 2.03
CA VAL A 1195 -30.74 8.35 2.41
C VAL A 1195 -31.59 7.26 3.08
N PHE A 1196 -31.36 5.99 2.72
CA PHE A 1196 -32.04 4.82 3.30
C PHE A 1196 -31.11 4.00 4.24
N ALA A 1197 -30.03 4.60 4.75
CA ALA A 1197 -29.15 3.96 5.72
C ALA A 1197 -29.87 3.70 7.06
N ASP A 1198 -29.45 2.65 7.76
CA ASP A 1198 -29.89 2.41 9.14
C ASP A 1198 -29.19 3.41 10.07
N THR A 1199 -29.93 4.37 10.62
CA THR A 1199 -29.40 5.42 11.51
C THR A 1199 -29.48 5.05 12.99
N THR A 1200 -29.64 3.76 13.32
CA THR A 1200 -29.67 3.28 14.72
C THR A 1200 -28.41 3.70 15.47
N GLY A 1201 -28.57 4.60 16.44
CA GLY A 1201 -27.48 5.15 17.27
C GLY A 1201 -26.88 6.47 16.78
N ASP A 1202 -27.32 7.03 15.65
CA ASP A 1202 -26.95 8.41 15.26
C ASP A 1202 -27.88 9.44 15.92
N THR A 1203 -27.32 10.61 16.18
CA THR A 1203 -28.01 11.87 16.51
C THR A 1203 -28.75 12.49 15.32
N ALA A 1204 -28.33 12.20 14.09
CA ALA A 1204 -28.95 12.63 12.84
C ALA A 1204 -30.13 11.72 12.49
N ASN A 1205 -31.35 12.22 12.67
CA ASN A 1205 -32.58 11.43 12.49
C ASN A 1205 -33.59 12.15 11.59
N PRO A 1206 -34.33 11.44 10.72
CA PRO A 1206 -35.44 11.99 9.96
C PRO A 1206 -36.51 12.61 10.87
N TYR A 1207 -37.00 13.78 10.48
CA TYR A 1207 -38.01 14.58 11.19
C TYR A 1207 -39.27 14.83 10.37
N LEU A 1208 -39.13 15.12 9.07
CA LEU A 1208 -40.24 15.29 8.14
C LEU A 1208 -39.93 14.54 6.84
N LEU A 1209 -40.84 13.66 6.42
CA LEU A 1209 -40.78 12.94 5.16
C LEU A 1209 -41.80 13.54 4.19
N VAL A 1210 -41.38 13.83 2.97
CA VAL A 1210 -42.25 14.34 1.90
C VAL A 1210 -42.28 13.36 0.74
N PHE A 1211 -43.48 12.97 0.35
CA PHE A 1211 -43.74 12.11 -0.79
C PHE A 1211 -44.61 12.83 -1.83
N ALA A 1212 -44.30 12.71 -3.11
CA ALA A 1212 -45.15 13.16 -4.20
C ALA A 1212 -46.02 12.02 -4.72
N ARG A 1213 -47.27 12.31 -5.12
CA ARG A 1213 -48.16 11.30 -5.72
C ARG A 1213 -47.58 10.82 -7.05
N LYS A 1214 -47.44 9.50 -7.22
CA LYS A 1214 -46.81 8.90 -8.41
C LYS A 1214 -47.53 9.33 -9.69
N GLY A 1215 -46.78 9.87 -10.65
CA GLY A 1215 -47.32 10.40 -11.91
C GLY A 1215 -47.74 11.88 -11.89
N CYS A 1216 -47.67 12.56 -10.75
CA CYS A 1216 -47.86 14.01 -10.67
C CYS A 1216 -46.48 14.72 -10.71
N GLU A 1217 -46.16 15.39 -11.83
CA GLU A 1217 -44.88 16.13 -12.04
C GLU A 1217 -44.78 17.44 -11.24
N VAL A 1218 -44.98 17.37 -9.92
CA VAL A 1218 -45.03 18.53 -9.00
C VAL A 1218 -43.64 18.97 -8.53
N VAL A 1219 -42.66 18.05 -8.54
CA VAL A 1219 -41.28 18.30 -8.10
C VAL A 1219 -40.34 18.34 -9.30
N ASP A 1220 -39.52 19.39 -9.36
CA ASP A 1220 -38.50 19.66 -10.36
C ASP A 1220 -37.30 20.30 -9.65
N THR A 1221 -36.39 19.44 -9.18
CA THR A 1221 -35.42 19.71 -8.11
C THR A 1221 -34.29 20.64 -8.54
N VAL A 1222 -33.89 20.62 -9.81
CA VAL A 1222 -32.78 21.41 -10.35
C VAL A 1222 -33.25 22.24 -11.53
N LYS A 1223 -33.57 23.51 -11.26
CA LYS A 1223 -33.81 24.52 -12.28
C LYS A 1223 -32.70 25.55 -12.25
N ARG A 1224 -31.95 25.65 -13.34
CA ARG A 1224 -30.81 26.55 -13.55
C ARG A 1224 -30.93 27.16 -14.95
N ALA A 1225 -30.72 28.47 -15.05
CA ALA A 1225 -30.40 29.12 -16.31
C ALA A 1225 -28.89 28.95 -16.56
N VAL A 1226 -28.54 28.44 -17.75
CA VAL A 1226 -27.16 28.16 -18.20
C VAL A 1226 -26.89 28.97 -19.47
#